data_AF-R7NHJ3-F1
#
_entry.id   AF-R7NHJ3-F1
#
_cell.length_a   1.000
_cell.length_b   1.000
_cell.length_c   1.000
_cell.angle_alpha   90.00
_cell.angle_beta   90.00
_cell.angle_gamma   90.00
#
_symmetry.space_group_name_H-M   'P 1'
#
loop_
_entity.id
_entity.type
_entity.pdbx_description
1 polymer ?
#
loop_
_entity_poly.entity_id
_entity_poly.type
_entity_poly.pdbx_seq_one_letter_code
_entity_poly.pdbx_strand_id
1 'polypeptide(L)'
;MSSSQRLRIILQSKKFIILSLLFIILYVVIFTKLISYESKIDKNTKSITGTIMSYTIDGNKLTMFIKAKEKVKVNYYIDTLEEKEYLEENILLGSEVILKGEITTPYNNTIPNTFNYKEYLYNNKIYIIFNANKIILSNKTDLLNQIKTNFIRKISKTGESSAYLHALVLGESDYIDSDVYEDYQKNGTTHLFAVSGMHIGFIALFLNKLFKKIHIKELIGNILIILFLIFYMFLVGFTPSVLRGGLLFIFLLINKKSKLNLKTINVLYLLFLLLIIINPFYLYNLGFIYSFTTSFGLILFSNKITGNYLIQLLKISAIAFIFSFPITIYNFYEINLLTIFNNVIIVPLVTTILFPLTLLTFILPFLSPLLSWGIHMLEELSSFLNIFAINLTVPKINMLYIFIYYIIIYLIYKYHLKHVVFLIILTLIYKVQPYLDGNSYVYFLDVGQGDSAVIVGNNLRYAIMIDTGGTISYEREEWEKRNKNFDNANNIITFLKSIGITKLDLLVGTHGDMDHLGYATKIIEKVKVKNIWLNNNKTNDLEQAILSKINQNNFSKLKMINLNEMVNEDENESSLVLYFKIDQVKILMMGDVPKSVERRIIEQYDFSLDILKIGHHGSKTSSDKSFLAKYNPQYAIISSGRNNRYNHPAPETIETLQELNISYFNTQDKGTIVYTIKDKIKKVNFFPP
;
A
#
# COMPACT_ATOMS: atom_id res chain seq x y z
N MET A 1 22.42 36.99 -32.02
CA MET A 1 21.40 36.18 -31.30
C MET A 1 21.00 36.89 -30.02
N SER A 2 19.71 37.09 -29.78
CA SER A 2 19.22 37.56 -28.49
C SER A 2 19.51 36.54 -27.39
N SER A 3 19.52 36.97 -26.12
CA SER A 3 19.64 36.07 -24.96
C SER A 3 18.59 34.96 -24.98
N SER A 4 17.35 35.29 -25.37
CA SER A 4 16.24 34.33 -25.55
C SER A 4 16.49 33.31 -26.66
N GLN A 5 17.10 33.71 -27.78
CA GLN A 5 17.48 32.80 -28.86
C GLN A 5 18.59 31.83 -28.40
N ARG A 6 19.61 32.32 -27.66
CA ARG A 6 20.68 31.46 -27.14
C ARG A 6 20.14 30.42 -26.17
N LEU A 7 19.31 30.85 -25.23
CA LEU A 7 18.67 29.97 -24.26
C LEU A 7 17.80 28.90 -24.97
N ARG A 8 17.02 29.29 -25.98
CA ARG A 8 16.23 28.35 -26.80
C ARG A 8 17.10 27.28 -27.44
N ILE A 9 18.23 27.64 -28.08
CA ILE A 9 19.11 26.68 -28.74
C ILE A 9 19.71 25.70 -27.73
N ILE A 10 20.18 26.21 -26.59
CA ILE A 10 20.81 25.38 -25.54
C ILE A 10 19.82 24.36 -24.99
N LEU A 11 18.64 24.81 -24.55
CA LEU A 11 17.62 23.96 -23.91
C LEU A 11 17.03 22.89 -24.84
N GLN A 12 17.21 23.03 -26.15
CA GLN A 12 16.74 22.06 -27.16
C GLN A 12 17.88 21.19 -27.71
N SER A 13 19.14 21.45 -27.33
CA SER A 13 20.28 20.71 -27.86
C SER A 13 20.34 19.28 -27.29
N LYS A 14 20.69 18.31 -28.15
CA LYS A 14 20.91 16.92 -27.72
C LYS A 14 22.00 16.83 -26.64
N LYS A 15 23.04 17.67 -26.75
CA LYS A 15 24.14 17.74 -25.79
C LYS A 15 23.66 18.14 -24.40
N PHE A 16 22.80 19.17 -24.32
CA PHE A 16 22.19 19.56 -23.04
C PHE A 16 21.43 18.40 -22.42
N ILE A 17 20.49 17.78 -23.17
CA ILE A 17 19.66 16.68 -22.66
C ILE A 17 20.50 15.51 -22.14
N ILE A 18 21.54 15.10 -22.88
CA ILE A 18 22.42 13.99 -22.47
C ILE A 18 23.19 14.37 -21.20
N LEU A 19 23.83 15.55 -21.16
CA LEU A 19 24.61 15.99 -20.02
C LEU A 19 23.75 16.16 -18.77
N SER A 20 22.56 16.75 -18.88
CA SER A 20 21.67 16.91 -17.73
C SER A 20 21.07 15.58 -17.25
N LEU A 21 20.82 14.62 -18.15
CA LEU A 21 20.43 13.26 -17.74
C LEU A 21 21.55 12.55 -16.96
N LEU A 22 22.79 12.59 -17.47
CA LEU A 22 23.94 12.01 -16.78
C LEU A 22 24.15 12.66 -15.40
N PHE A 23 24.05 13.99 -15.33
CA PHE A 23 24.12 14.73 -14.08
C PHE A 23 23.02 14.29 -13.11
N ILE A 24 21.77 14.18 -13.55
CA ILE A 24 20.67 13.78 -12.67
C ILE A 24 20.80 12.33 -12.20
N ILE A 25 21.22 11.41 -13.07
CA ILE A 25 21.45 10.01 -12.66
C ILE A 25 22.50 9.97 -11.56
N LEU A 26 23.63 10.66 -11.75
CA LEU A 26 24.69 10.74 -10.75
C LEU A 26 24.19 11.41 -9.46
N TYR A 27 23.48 12.54 -9.58
CA TYR A 27 22.90 13.27 -8.45
C TYR A 27 21.96 12.39 -7.63
N VAL A 28 21.02 11.70 -8.27
CA VAL A 28 20.09 10.79 -7.59
C VAL A 28 20.85 9.68 -6.88
N VAL A 29 21.79 9.01 -7.55
CA VAL A 29 22.57 7.92 -6.94
C VAL A 29 23.33 8.42 -5.71
N ILE A 30 23.98 9.59 -5.79
CA ILE A 30 24.69 10.18 -4.65
C ILE A 30 23.71 10.44 -3.50
N PHE A 31 22.63 11.18 -3.74
CA PHE A 31 21.75 11.66 -2.68
C PHE A 31 20.73 10.64 -2.16
N THR A 32 20.47 9.54 -2.87
CA THR A 32 19.49 8.54 -2.41
C THR A 32 20.08 7.17 -2.12
N LYS A 33 21.28 6.84 -2.61
CA LYS A 33 21.92 5.53 -2.41
C LYS A 33 23.26 5.60 -1.69
N LEU A 34 24.06 6.65 -1.92
CA LEU A 34 25.38 6.77 -1.27
C LEU A 34 25.32 7.50 0.07
N ILE A 35 24.49 8.54 0.19
CA ILE A 35 24.29 9.27 1.44
C ILE A 35 23.22 8.57 2.29
N SER A 36 23.59 8.13 3.49
CA SER A 36 22.68 7.69 4.53
C SER A 36 22.28 8.86 5.42
N TYR A 37 20.98 9.10 5.56
CA TYR A 37 20.45 10.11 6.47
C TYR A 37 20.00 9.47 7.79
N GLU A 38 20.40 10.06 8.89
CA GLU A 38 19.99 9.65 10.23
C GLU A 38 19.25 10.77 10.95
N SER A 39 18.51 10.39 12.00
CA SER A 39 17.77 11.35 12.82
C SER A 39 18.71 12.30 13.55
N LYS A 40 18.37 13.59 13.55
CA LYS A 40 19.02 14.62 14.37
C LYS A 40 18.49 14.68 15.80
N ILE A 41 17.55 13.81 16.15
CA ILE A 41 16.88 13.76 17.46
C ILE A 41 17.38 12.52 18.21
N ASP A 42 17.80 12.72 19.46
CA ASP A 42 18.25 11.62 20.32
C ASP A 42 17.08 10.68 20.62
N LYS A 43 17.31 9.36 20.53
CA LYS A 43 16.30 8.32 20.84
C LYS A 43 15.74 8.42 22.26
N ASN A 44 16.51 8.97 23.20
CA ASN A 44 16.10 9.18 24.59
C ASN A 44 15.28 10.46 24.80
N THR A 45 15.01 11.24 23.74
CA THR A 45 14.21 12.46 23.82
C THR A 45 12.79 12.12 24.26
N LYS A 46 12.39 12.56 25.46
CA LYS A 46 11.04 12.38 26.00
C LYS A 46 10.07 13.53 25.70
N SER A 47 10.56 14.64 25.18
CA SER A 47 9.73 15.78 24.78
C SER A 47 10.24 16.44 23.51
N ILE A 48 9.33 16.71 22.58
CA ILE A 48 9.63 17.36 21.30
C ILE A 48 8.72 18.58 21.14
N THR A 49 9.32 19.68 20.70
CA THR A 49 8.62 20.89 20.28
C THR A 49 8.79 21.08 18.78
N GLY A 50 7.71 21.45 18.09
CA GLY A 50 7.76 21.72 16.65
C GLY A 50 6.49 22.36 16.11
N THR A 51 6.51 22.69 14.83
CA THR A 51 5.38 23.32 14.14
C THR A 51 4.51 22.29 13.44
N ILE A 52 3.19 22.33 13.63
CA ILE A 52 2.25 21.41 12.99
C ILE A 52 2.19 21.67 11.47
N MET A 53 2.57 20.68 10.65
CA MET A 53 2.53 20.79 9.18
C MET A 53 1.22 20.24 8.61
N SER A 54 0.76 19.12 9.15
CA SER A 54 -0.51 18.47 8.80
C SER A 54 -0.94 17.55 9.95
N TYR A 55 -2.23 17.25 10.01
CA TYR A 55 -2.79 16.31 10.97
C TYR A 55 -4.00 15.58 10.40
N THR A 56 -4.30 14.41 10.94
CA THR A 56 -5.49 13.63 10.65
C THR A 56 -5.97 13.02 11.95
N ILE A 57 -7.26 13.15 12.23
CA ILE A 57 -7.95 12.46 13.32
C ILE A 57 -8.81 11.37 12.66
N ASP A 58 -8.52 10.12 12.98
CA ASP A 58 -9.23 8.94 12.49
C ASP A 58 -9.60 8.05 13.69
N GLY A 59 -10.90 7.96 13.97
CA GLY A 59 -11.43 7.38 15.22
C GLY A 59 -10.78 8.03 16.45
N ASN A 60 -10.24 7.20 17.33
CA ASN A 60 -9.49 7.62 18.52
C ASN A 60 -7.98 7.85 18.28
N LYS A 61 -7.53 8.09 17.05
CA LYS A 61 -6.11 8.30 16.74
C LYS A 61 -5.87 9.62 16.05
N LEU A 62 -5.06 10.47 16.67
CA LEU A 62 -4.48 11.65 16.06
C LEU A 62 -3.09 11.31 15.49
N THR A 63 -2.92 11.51 14.19
CA THR A 63 -1.61 11.47 13.53
C THR A 63 -1.23 12.88 13.12
N MET A 64 -0.04 13.34 13.53
CA MET A 64 0.49 14.65 13.11
C MET A 64 1.84 14.49 12.41
N PHE A 65 2.11 15.39 11.47
CA PHE A 65 3.47 15.62 10.98
C PHE A 65 3.92 16.99 11.44
N ILE A 66 5.01 17.03 12.21
CA ILE A 66 5.56 18.27 12.75
C ILE A 66 6.93 18.57 12.16
N LYS A 67 7.26 19.86 12.06
CA LYS A 67 8.59 20.36 11.74
C LYS A 67 9.29 20.77 13.04
N ALA A 68 10.16 19.91 13.55
CA ALA A 68 11.06 20.19 14.66
C ALA A 68 12.49 20.45 14.11
N LYS A 69 13.53 19.84 14.71
CA LYS A 69 14.89 19.77 14.11
C LYS A 69 14.89 19.07 12.74
N GLU A 70 13.89 18.23 12.52
CA GLU A 70 13.59 17.49 11.30
C GLU A 70 12.07 17.23 11.23
N LYS A 71 11.62 16.57 10.17
CA LYS A 71 10.21 16.18 10.05
C LYS A 71 9.97 14.94 10.91
N VAL A 72 8.99 15.00 11.81
CA VAL A 72 8.66 13.91 12.73
C VAL A 72 7.20 13.51 12.52
N LYS A 73 6.94 12.20 12.44
CA LYS A 73 5.58 11.68 12.54
C LYS A 73 5.24 11.47 14.01
N VAL A 74 4.08 11.95 14.42
CA VAL A 74 3.57 11.81 15.78
C VAL A 74 2.29 10.97 15.75
N ASN A 75 2.20 9.98 16.63
CA ASN A 75 0.93 9.30 16.92
C ASN A 75 0.50 9.68 18.34
N TYR A 76 -0.80 9.93 18.50
CA TYR A 76 -1.45 10.14 19.79
C TYR A 76 -2.78 9.39 19.79
N TYR A 77 -3.08 8.69 20.87
CA TYR A 77 -4.35 7.98 21.06
C TYR A 77 -5.21 8.82 22.00
N ILE A 78 -6.43 9.09 21.58
CA ILE A 78 -7.40 9.96 22.25
C ILE A 78 -8.23 9.09 23.18
N ASP A 79 -8.40 9.49 24.43
CA ASP A 79 -9.03 8.67 25.45
C ASP A 79 -10.53 8.97 25.61
N THR A 80 -10.98 10.20 25.30
CA THR A 80 -12.39 10.61 25.45
C THR A 80 -12.92 11.36 24.24
N LEU A 81 -14.24 11.30 24.03
CA LEU A 81 -14.92 12.09 22.99
C LEU A 81 -14.73 13.60 23.20
N GLU A 82 -14.78 14.07 24.45
CA GLU A 82 -14.53 15.47 24.81
C GLU A 82 -13.12 15.94 24.38
N GLU A 83 -12.11 15.08 24.55
CA GLU A 83 -10.76 15.35 24.09
C GLU A 83 -10.69 15.40 22.56
N LYS A 84 -11.39 14.49 21.87
CA LYS A 84 -11.47 14.49 20.40
C LYS A 84 -12.05 15.81 19.88
N GLU A 85 -13.19 16.23 20.41
CA GLU A 85 -13.84 17.49 20.03
C GLU A 85 -12.92 18.68 20.33
N TYR A 86 -12.27 18.71 21.49
CA TYR A 86 -11.28 19.73 21.83
C TYR A 86 -10.14 19.78 20.80
N LEU A 87 -9.56 18.64 20.43
CA LEU A 87 -8.47 18.58 19.45
C LEU A 87 -8.93 19.03 18.05
N GLU A 88 -10.12 18.65 17.61
CA GLU A 88 -10.70 19.05 16.33
C GLU A 88 -10.90 20.58 16.24
N GLU A 89 -11.28 21.21 17.35
CA GLU A 89 -11.50 22.66 17.43
C GLU A 89 -10.24 23.49 17.69
N ASN A 90 -9.22 22.92 18.34
CA ASN A 90 -8.07 23.68 18.82
C ASN A 90 -6.76 23.42 18.07
N ILE A 91 -6.65 22.33 17.29
CA ILE A 91 -5.47 22.13 16.43
C ILE A 91 -5.45 23.18 15.31
N LEU A 92 -4.35 23.93 15.23
CA LEU A 92 -4.09 24.91 14.18
C LEU A 92 -2.86 24.47 13.39
N LEU A 93 -2.97 24.40 12.06
CA LEU A 93 -1.78 24.24 11.22
C LEU A 93 -0.85 25.42 11.43
N GLY A 94 0.45 25.21 11.32
CA GLY A 94 1.46 26.25 11.52
C GLY A 94 1.67 26.69 12.97
N SER A 95 0.87 26.22 13.93
CA SER A 95 1.11 26.50 15.34
C SER A 95 2.19 25.61 15.93
N GLU A 96 2.81 26.09 17.01
CA GLU A 96 3.75 25.32 17.81
C GLU A 96 3.01 24.30 18.68
N VAL A 97 3.57 23.11 18.82
CA VAL A 97 3.07 22.05 19.69
C VAL A 97 4.23 21.50 20.53
N ILE A 98 3.95 21.26 21.81
CA ILE A 98 4.87 20.57 22.72
C ILE A 98 4.28 19.19 23.01
N LEU A 99 5.07 18.16 22.77
CA LEU A 99 4.69 16.77 22.92
C LEU A 99 5.55 16.12 24.00
N LYS A 100 4.96 15.24 24.81
CA LYS A 100 5.70 14.31 25.68
C LYS A 100 5.34 12.88 25.29
N GLY A 101 6.30 11.97 25.41
CA GLY A 101 6.13 10.59 24.97
C GLY A 101 7.45 9.91 24.67
N GLU A 102 7.41 8.93 23.76
CA GLU A 102 8.56 8.08 23.44
C GLU A 102 8.81 7.97 21.94
N ILE A 103 10.09 7.87 21.58
CA ILE A 103 10.50 7.65 20.20
C ILE A 103 10.51 6.16 19.89
N THR A 104 9.90 5.79 18.78
CA THR A 104 10.08 4.48 18.16
C THR A 104 10.66 4.62 16.77
N THR A 105 11.41 3.61 16.35
CA THR A 105 11.90 3.51 14.98
C THR A 105 10.89 2.78 14.11
N PRO A 106 10.60 3.24 12.89
CA PRO A 106 9.73 2.52 11.98
C PRO A 106 10.37 1.20 11.55
N TYR A 107 9.52 0.18 11.39
CA TYR A 107 9.93 -1.15 10.95
C TYR A 107 9.95 -1.28 9.41
N ASN A 108 10.85 -2.14 8.92
CA ASN A 108 10.85 -2.67 7.57
C ASN A 108 9.58 -3.49 7.29
N ASN A 109 9.31 -3.79 6.02
CA ASN A 109 8.30 -4.79 5.69
C ASN A 109 8.76 -6.19 6.10
N THR A 110 8.02 -6.84 6.99
CA THR A 110 8.37 -8.16 7.51
C THR A 110 7.75 -9.30 6.71
N ILE A 111 6.66 -9.04 6.01
CA ILE A 111 6.14 -9.91 4.94
C ILE A 111 6.87 -9.53 3.63
N PRO A 112 7.40 -10.49 2.86
CA PRO A 112 8.14 -10.21 1.63
C PRO A 112 7.29 -9.48 0.61
N ASN A 113 7.92 -8.60 -0.18
CA ASN A 113 7.30 -7.95 -1.35
C ASN A 113 6.10 -7.03 -1.04
N THR A 114 5.84 -6.72 0.23
CA THR A 114 4.81 -5.77 0.66
C THR A 114 5.39 -4.37 0.85
N PHE A 115 4.53 -3.41 1.18
CA PHE A 115 4.90 -2.01 1.35
C PHE A 115 5.90 -1.81 2.50
N ASN A 116 7.08 -1.25 2.20
CA ASN A 116 8.08 -0.93 3.21
C ASN A 116 7.81 0.46 3.82
N TYR A 117 7.22 0.46 5.03
CA TYR A 117 6.84 1.69 5.71
C TYR A 117 8.04 2.53 6.16
N LYS A 118 9.12 1.89 6.62
CA LYS A 118 10.38 2.58 6.98
C LYS A 118 11.01 3.28 5.78
N GLU A 119 11.09 2.61 4.64
CA GLU A 119 11.61 3.21 3.40
C GLU A 119 10.71 4.37 2.92
N TYR A 120 9.38 4.21 3.01
CA TYR A 120 8.45 5.30 2.72
C TYR A 120 8.70 6.53 3.60
N LEU A 121 8.84 6.36 4.92
CA LEU A 121 9.13 7.47 5.83
C LEU A 121 10.50 8.08 5.56
N TYR A 122 11.52 7.26 5.32
CA TYR A 122 12.87 7.70 4.95
C TYR A 122 12.86 8.60 3.71
N ASN A 123 12.16 8.17 2.65
CA ASN A 123 11.99 8.94 1.41
C ASN A 123 11.21 10.25 1.62
N ASN A 124 10.41 10.34 2.68
CA ASN A 124 9.72 11.55 3.11
C ASN A 124 10.54 12.38 4.13
N LYS A 125 11.81 12.04 4.35
CA LYS A 125 12.74 12.67 5.31
C LYS A 125 12.24 12.59 6.76
N ILE A 126 11.60 11.48 7.12
CA ILE A 126 11.12 11.15 8.46
C ILE A 126 11.87 9.92 8.92
N TYR A 127 12.64 10.04 10.00
CA TYR A 127 13.51 8.97 10.49
C TYR A 127 13.02 8.35 11.80
N ILE A 128 12.13 9.05 12.51
CA ILE A 128 11.56 8.62 13.79
C ILE A 128 10.04 8.80 13.82
N ILE A 129 9.40 7.99 14.67
CA ILE A 129 8.01 8.14 15.05
C ILE A 129 7.99 8.52 16.53
N PHE A 130 7.25 9.55 16.90
CA PHE A 130 7.04 9.95 18.29
C PHE A 130 5.64 9.52 18.74
N ASN A 131 5.55 8.59 19.67
CA ASN A 131 4.27 8.21 20.27
C ASN A 131 4.04 9.11 21.49
N ALA A 132 3.22 10.13 21.30
CA ALA A 132 2.90 11.08 22.34
C ALA A 132 1.89 10.47 23.33
N ASN A 133 2.06 10.79 24.60
CA ASN A 133 1.08 10.55 25.67
C ASN A 133 0.55 11.87 26.27
N LYS A 134 1.09 13.01 25.83
CA LYS A 134 0.59 14.33 26.19
C LYS A 134 0.86 15.34 25.08
N ILE A 135 -0.14 16.16 24.78
CA ILE A 135 -0.09 17.24 23.78
C ILE A 135 -0.38 18.58 24.48
N ILE A 136 0.41 19.60 24.14
CA ILE A 136 0.17 20.99 24.55
C ILE A 136 0.18 21.84 23.29
N LEU A 137 -0.98 22.39 22.94
CA LEU A 137 -1.19 23.18 21.73
C LEU A 137 -0.93 24.67 21.97
N SER A 138 -0.37 25.35 20.97
CA SER A 138 -0.32 26.81 20.90
C SER A 138 -1.48 27.36 20.08
N ASN A 139 -2.01 28.50 20.53
CA ASN A 139 -3.13 29.20 19.87
C ASN A 139 -2.68 30.22 18.81
N LYS A 140 -1.37 30.29 18.50
CA LYS A 140 -0.82 31.25 17.54
C LYS A 140 -0.37 30.56 16.26
N THR A 141 -0.83 31.06 15.13
CA THR A 141 -0.41 30.65 13.78
C THR A 141 -0.45 31.84 12.81
N ASP A 142 0.17 31.71 11.65
CA ASP A 142 0.07 32.72 10.59
C ASP A 142 -1.27 32.66 9.83
N LEU A 143 -1.58 33.75 9.13
CA LEU A 143 -2.85 33.91 8.41
C LEU A 143 -3.09 32.82 7.36
N LEU A 144 -2.07 32.39 6.62
CA LEU A 144 -2.24 31.39 5.56
C LEU A 144 -2.58 30.03 6.14
N ASN A 145 -1.90 29.64 7.21
CA ASN A 145 -2.19 28.40 7.92
C ASN A 145 -3.52 28.45 8.68
N GLN A 146 -3.93 29.62 9.20
CA GLN A 146 -5.25 29.82 9.76
C GLN A 146 -6.35 29.63 8.71
N ILE A 147 -6.18 30.22 7.51
CA ILE A 147 -7.09 30.02 6.38
C ILE A 147 -7.17 28.54 6.02
N LYS A 148 -6.03 27.85 5.89
CA LYS A 148 -5.99 26.42 5.57
C LYS A 148 -6.71 25.58 6.62
N THR A 149 -6.50 25.87 7.91
CA THR A 149 -7.20 25.18 9.00
C THR A 149 -8.71 25.41 8.93
N ASN A 150 -9.16 26.64 8.66
CA ASN A 150 -10.57 26.95 8.50
C ASN A 150 -11.19 26.23 7.28
N PHE A 151 -10.43 26.05 6.19
CA PHE A 151 -10.88 25.26 5.04
C PHE A 151 -11.12 23.80 5.40
N ILE A 152 -10.17 23.18 6.10
CA ILE A 152 -10.28 21.79 6.58
C ILE A 152 -11.51 21.65 7.49
N ARG A 153 -11.66 22.53 8.49
CA ARG A 153 -12.83 22.53 9.40
C ARG A 153 -14.15 22.72 8.66
N LYS A 154 -14.18 23.62 7.67
CA LYS A 154 -15.38 23.84 6.85
C LYS A 154 -15.77 22.55 6.12
N ILE A 155 -14.81 21.85 5.51
CA ILE A 155 -15.05 20.58 4.83
C ILE A 155 -15.54 19.52 5.80
N SER A 156 -14.89 19.35 6.95
CA SER A 156 -15.29 18.36 7.95
C SER A 156 -16.73 18.52 8.44
N LYS A 157 -17.29 19.74 8.41
CA LYS A 157 -18.67 20.04 8.78
C LYS A 157 -19.71 19.81 7.67
N THR A 158 -19.33 19.33 6.48
CA THR A 158 -20.26 19.14 5.34
C THR A 158 -21.01 17.81 5.30
N GLY A 159 -20.96 17.03 6.39
CA GLY A 159 -21.69 15.76 6.53
C GLY A 159 -21.14 14.68 5.59
N GLU A 160 -22.02 13.89 4.98
CA GLU A 160 -21.69 12.73 4.14
C GLU A 160 -20.73 13.05 2.97
N SER A 161 -20.82 14.26 2.41
CA SER A 161 -19.96 14.66 1.29
C SER A 161 -18.52 14.99 1.71
N SER A 162 -18.24 15.09 3.02
CA SER A 162 -16.95 15.54 3.58
C SER A 162 -15.77 14.73 3.03
N ALA A 163 -15.90 13.41 2.93
CA ALA A 163 -14.85 12.53 2.43
C ALA A 163 -14.42 12.88 0.99
N TYR A 164 -15.38 13.16 0.11
CA TYR A 164 -15.11 13.50 -1.29
C TYR A 164 -14.67 14.96 -1.46
N LEU A 165 -15.11 15.88 -0.60
CA LEU A 165 -14.53 17.22 -0.54
C LEU A 165 -13.05 17.16 -0.14
N HIS A 166 -12.69 16.37 0.90
CA HIS A 166 -11.29 16.15 1.27
C HIS A 166 -10.48 15.56 0.11
N ALA A 167 -11.00 14.51 -0.53
CA ALA A 167 -10.32 13.85 -1.65
C ALA A 167 -10.14 14.77 -2.88
N LEU A 168 -11.23 15.38 -3.37
CA LEU A 168 -11.22 16.12 -4.64
C LEU A 168 -10.74 17.57 -4.50
N VAL A 169 -10.91 18.21 -3.35
CA VAL A 169 -10.45 19.60 -3.12
C VAL A 169 -9.06 19.62 -2.52
N LEU A 170 -8.81 18.83 -1.47
CA LEU A 170 -7.54 18.83 -0.72
C LEU A 170 -6.59 17.71 -1.13
N GLY A 171 -7.04 16.70 -1.87
CA GLY A 171 -6.20 15.57 -2.28
C GLY A 171 -6.03 14.50 -1.20
N GLU A 172 -6.90 14.49 -0.19
CA GLU A 172 -6.83 13.60 0.97
C GLU A 172 -7.89 12.50 0.86
N SER A 173 -7.54 11.40 0.21
CA SER A 173 -8.44 10.24 0.03
C SER A 173 -8.51 9.31 1.25
N ASP A 174 -7.88 9.68 2.37
CA ASP A 174 -7.88 8.86 3.59
C ASP A 174 -9.23 8.85 4.31
N TYR A 175 -10.09 9.82 4.00
CA TYR A 175 -11.45 9.92 4.54
C TYR A 175 -12.49 9.09 3.78
N ILE A 176 -12.15 8.55 2.60
CA ILE A 176 -13.04 7.65 1.86
C ILE A 176 -13.03 6.29 2.55
N ASP A 177 -14.22 5.70 2.70
CA ASP A 177 -14.42 4.35 3.25
C ASP A 177 -13.51 3.31 2.56
N SER A 178 -13.02 2.34 3.32
CA SER A 178 -12.04 1.37 2.82
C SER A 178 -12.58 0.48 1.72
N ASP A 179 -13.85 0.07 1.80
CA ASP A 179 -14.45 -0.85 0.84
C ASP A 179 -14.72 -0.12 -0.48
N VAL A 180 -15.21 1.12 -0.39
CA VAL A 180 -15.39 2.01 -1.54
C VAL A 180 -14.04 2.33 -2.20
N TYR A 181 -13.01 2.63 -1.41
CA TYR A 181 -11.68 2.91 -1.96
C TYR A 181 -11.07 1.70 -2.67
N GLU A 182 -11.31 0.48 -2.15
CA GLU A 182 -10.92 -0.75 -2.80
C GLU A 182 -11.62 -0.93 -4.15
N ASP A 183 -12.90 -0.59 -4.24
CA ASP A 183 -13.64 -0.63 -5.50
C ASP A 183 -13.05 0.31 -6.55
N TYR A 184 -12.63 1.51 -6.15
CA TYR A 184 -11.88 2.42 -7.04
C TYR A 184 -10.50 1.87 -7.41
N GLN A 185 -9.83 1.17 -6.50
CA GLN A 185 -8.54 0.53 -6.76
C GLN A 185 -8.66 -0.58 -7.79
N LYS A 186 -9.65 -1.47 -7.64
CA LYS A 186 -9.97 -2.56 -8.59
C LYS A 186 -10.34 -2.03 -9.97
N ASN A 187 -11.08 -0.93 -10.03
CA ASN A 187 -11.41 -0.28 -11.31
C ASN A 187 -10.23 0.47 -11.95
N GLY A 188 -9.16 0.75 -11.19
CA GLY A 188 -8.00 1.54 -11.63
C GLY A 188 -8.26 3.05 -11.69
N THR A 189 -9.24 3.53 -10.92
CA THR A 189 -9.74 4.92 -10.94
C THR A 189 -9.33 5.77 -9.74
N THR A 190 -8.53 5.23 -8.80
CA THR A 190 -8.02 5.95 -7.62
C THR A 190 -7.33 7.27 -7.94
N HIS A 191 -6.71 7.38 -9.12
CA HIS A 191 -6.06 8.59 -9.61
C HIS A 191 -7.00 9.80 -9.80
N LEU A 192 -8.33 9.57 -9.85
CA LEU A 192 -9.34 10.62 -9.93
C LEU A 192 -9.64 11.26 -8.57
N PHE A 193 -9.43 10.51 -7.48
CA PHE A 193 -9.63 10.99 -6.10
C PHE A 193 -8.36 11.58 -5.49
N ALA A 194 -7.27 11.60 -6.26
CA ALA A 194 -6.09 12.40 -5.97
C ALA A 194 -6.11 13.67 -6.82
N VAL A 195 -5.90 14.84 -6.20
CA VAL A 195 -5.75 16.08 -6.96
C VAL A 195 -4.59 15.93 -7.95
N SER A 196 -4.89 16.20 -9.22
CA SER A 196 -4.04 15.83 -10.35
C SER A 196 -3.87 17.03 -11.28
N GLY A 197 -2.94 16.94 -12.22
CA GLY A 197 -2.73 17.99 -13.23
C GLY A 197 -3.96 18.26 -14.09
N MET A 198 -4.88 17.30 -14.18
CA MET A 198 -6.18 17.50 -14.84
C MET A 198 -7.05 18.48 -14.03
N HIS A 199 -7.21 18.25 -12.72
CA HIS A 199 -7.92 19.17 -11.82
C HIS A 199 -7.34 20.60 -11.90
N ILE A 200 -6.01 20.72 -11.85
CA ILE A 200 -5.30 22.00 -12.01
C ILE A 200 -5.58 22.64 -13.38
N GLY A 201 -5.54 21.86 -14.46
CA GLY A 201 -5.85 22.32 -15.80
C GLY A 201 -7.28 22.84 -15.94
N PHE A 202 -8.25 22.11 -15.39
CA PHE A 202 -9.66 22.52 -15.36
C PHE A 202 -9.86 23.83 -14.61
N ILE A 203 -9.30 23.95 -13.40
CA ILE A 203 -9.33 25.19 -12.61
C ILE A 203 -8.76 26.36 -13.41
N ALA A 204 -7.57 26.20 -14.01
CA ALA A 204 -6.93 27.25 -14.79
C ALA A 204 -7.75 27.65 -16.03
N LEU A 205 -8.34 26.68 -16.74
CA LEU A 205 -9.21 26.92 -17.88
C LEU A 205 -10.50 27.65 -17.48
N PHE A 206 -11.11 27.26 -16.37
CA PHE A 206 -12.31 27.90 -15.83
C PHE A 206 -12.03 29.36 -15.47
N LEU A 207 -10.99 29.63 -14.67
CA LEU A 207 -10.60 30.99 -14.29
C LEU A 207 -10.28 31.86 -15.51
N ASN A 208 -9.58 31.31 -16.50
CA ASN A 208 -9.28 32.04 -17.74
C ASN A 208 -10.56 32.39 -18.52
N LYS A 209 -11.53 31.48 -18.62
CA LYS A 209 -12.84 31.77 -19.26
C LYS A 209 -13.61 32.83 -18.48
N LEU A 210 -13.63 32.73 -17.14
CA LEU A 210 -14.29 33.69 -16.27
C LEU A 210 -13.70 35.09 -16.44
N PHE A 211 -12.38 35.23 -16.32
CA PHE A 211 -11.67 36.51 -16.47
C PHE A 211 -11.86 37.15 -17.84
N LYS A 212 -11.93 36.35 -18.90
CA LYS A 212 -12.31 36.84 -20.24
C LYS A 212 -13.75 37.37 -20.29
N LYS A 213 -14.69 36.68 -19.65
CA LYS A 213 -16.11 37.09 -19.60
C LYS A 213 -16.30 38.41 -18.84
N ILE A 214 -15.50 38.66 -17.81
CA ILE A 214 -15.48 39.93 -17.07
C ILE A 214 -14.45 40.94 -17.59
N HIS A 215 -13.95 40.75 -18.82
CA HIS A 215 -13.07 41.68 -19.53
C HIS A 215 -11.74 42.04 -18.81
N ILE A 216 -11.21 41.15 -17.96
CA ILE A 216 -9.88 41.33 -17.37
C ILE A 216 -8.81 41.17 -18.46
N LYS A 217 -7.86 42.11 -18.51
CA LYS A 217 -6.71 42.08 -19.45
C LYS A 217 -5.94 40.75 -19.31
N GLU A 218 -5.55 40.15 -20.44
CA GLU A 218 -4.91 38.81 -20.46
C GLU A 218 -3.68 38.71 -19.54
N LEU A 219 -2.87 39.76 -19.45
CA LEU A 219 -1.70 39.78 -18.56
C LEU A 219 -2.10 39.67 -17.08
N ILE A 220 -3.06 40.48 -16.64
CA ILE A 220 -3.57 40.49 -15.27
C ILE A 220 -4.26 39.16 -14.97
N GLY A 221 -5.09 38.67 -15.89
CA GLY A 221 -5.77 37.38 -15.75
C GLY A 221 -4.78 36.22 -15.57
N ASN A 222 -3.68 36.18 -16.33
CA ASN A 222 -2.65 35.16 -16.16
C ASN A 222 -1.95 35.27 -14.79
N ILE A 223 -1.63 36.48 -14.31
CA ILE A 223 -1.01 36.68 -12.99
C ILE A 223 -1.95 36.19 -11.88
N LEU A 224 -3.23 36.54 -11.95
CA LEU A 224 -4.24 36.09 -10.98
C LEU A 224 -4.37 34.56 -10.97
N ILE A 225 -4.35 33.91 -12.14
CA ILE A 225 -4.36 32.43 -12.22
C ILE A 225 -3.10 31.86 -11.56
N ILE A 226 -1.92 32.41 -11.82
CA ILE A 226 -0.66 31.92 -11.21
C ILE A 226 -0.72 32.05 -9.69
N LEU A 227 -1.16 33.19 -9.17
CA LEU A 227 -1.31 33.41 -7.73
C LEU A 227 -2.31 32.42 -7.12
N PHE A 228 -3.46 32.22 -7.78
CA PHE A 228 -4.45 31.24 -7.35
C PHE A 228 -3.88 29.82 -7.34
N LEU A 229 -3.16 29.42 -8.39
CA LEU A 229 -2.56 28.09 -8.46
C LEU A 229 -1.50 27.88 -7.37
N ILE A 230 -0.66 28.89 -7.08
CA ILE A 230 0.31 28.81 -5.97
C ILE A 230 -0.42 28.63 -4.64
N PHE A 231 -1.48 29.39 -4.40
CA PHE A 231 -2.32 29.26 -3.21
C PHE A 231 -2.99 27.88 -3.13
N TYR A 232 -3.54 27.38 -4.23
CA TYR A 232 -4.15 26.05 -4.28
C TYR A 232 -3.15 24.92 -4.04
N MET A 233 -1.94 25.02 -4.60
CA MET A 233 -0.86 24.06 -4.32
C MET A 233 -0.48 24.08 -2.83
N PHE A 234 -0.50 25.24 -2.16
CA PHE A 234 -0.31 25.35 -0.72
C PHE A 234 -1.43 24.67 0.08
N LEU A 235 -2.69 24.86 -0.31
CA LEU A 235 -3.84 24.19 0.32
C LEU A 235 -3.71 22.67 0.27
N VAL A 236 -3.36 22.11 -0.89
CA VAL A 236 -3.14 20.66 -1.08
C VAL A 236 -1.82 20.16 -0.47
N GLY A 237 -0.96 21.05 0.03
CA GLY A 237 0.30 20.66 0.69
C GLY A 237 1.44 20.30 -0.27
N PHE A 238 1.45 20.86 -1.48
CA PHE A 238 2.50 20.71 -2.49
C PHE A 238 2.84 19.24 -2.82
N THR A 239 1.82 18.38 -2.95
CA THR A 239 2.04 17.00 -3.39
C THR A 239 2.70 16.97 -4.79
N PRO A 240 3.55 15.98 -5.10
CA PRO A 240 4.34 16.00 -6.34
C PRO A 240 3.49 16.02 -7.63
N SER A 241 2.33 15.36 -7.63
CA SER A 241 1.38 15.35 -8.75
C SER A 241 0.82 16.75 -9.04
N VAL A 242 0.52 17.50 -7.97
CA VAL A 242 -0.04 18.87 -7.98
C VAL A 242 1.02 19.89 -8.34
N LEU A 243 2.22 19.79 -7.74
CA LEU A 243 3.39 20.59 -8.13
C LEU A 243 3.67 20.48 -9.62
N ARG A 244 3.71 19.27 -10.16
CA ARG A 244 3.92 19.06 -11.60
C ARG A 244 2.82 19.72 -12.42
N GLY A 245 1.55 19.60 -12.02
CA GLY A 245 0.41 20.18 -12.74
C GLY A 245 0.47 21.71 -12.78
N GLY A 246 0.64 22.34 -11.61
CA GLY A 246 0.71 23.79 -11.47
C GLY A 246 1.94 24.40 -12.15
N LEU A 247 3.12 23.82 -11.92
CA LEU A 247 4.35 24.32 -12.52
C LEU A 247 4.40 24.10 -14.03
N LEU A 248 3.83 23.00 -14.56
CA LEU A 248 3.74 22.80 -16.01
C LEU A 248 2.90 23.90 -16.67
N PHE A 249 1.76 24.27 -16.06
CA PHE A 249 0.95 25.39 -16.54
C PHE A 249 1.75 26.71 -16.54
N ILE A 250 2.41 27.03 -15.43
CA ILE A 250 3.23 28.24 -15.29
C ILE A 250 4.36 28.25 -16.35
N PHE A 251 5.04 27.14 -16.54
CA PHE A 251 6.17 27.04 -17.48
C PHE A 251 5.70 27.15 -18.93
N LEU A 252 4.52 26.60 -19.28
CA LEU A 252 3.94 26.77 -20.60
C LEU A 252 3.54 28.23 -20.88
N LEU A 253 3.03 28.95 -19.87
CA LEU A 253 2.76 30.38 -19.99
C LEU A 253 4.05 31.19 -20.21
N ILE A 254 5.10 30.91 -19.44
CA ILE A 254 6.42 31.54 -19.60
C ILE A 254 6.99 31.24 -20.99
N ASN A 255 6.96 29.98 -21.43
CA ASN A 255 7.40 29.56 -22.77
C ASN A 255 6.70 30.36 -23.88
N LYS A 256 5.38 30.58 -23.75
CA LYS A 256 4.58 31.38 -24.68
C LYS A 256 4.97 32.87 -24.65
N LYS A 257 5.05 33.49 -23.46
CA LYS A 257 5.33 34.94 -23.32
C LYS A 257 6.77 35.30 -23.69
N SER A 258 7.73 34.45 -23.33
CA SER A 258 9.15 34.62 -23.67
C SER A 258 9.50 34.18 -25.10
N LYS A 259 8.52 33.68 -25.87
CA LYS A 259 8.69 33.20 -27.27
C LYS A 259 9.81 32.15 -27.41
N LEU A 260 9.99 31.31 -26.40
CA LEU A 260 11.04 30.28 -26.37
C LEU A 260 10.73 29.12 -27.33
N ASN A 261 9.46 28.93 -27.72
CA ASN A 261 9.02 27.91 -28.68
C ASN A 261 9.54 26.50 -28.35
N LEU A 262 9.57 26.17 -27.05
CA LEU A 262 9.87 24.82 -26.58
C LEU A 262 8.65 23.93 -26.82
N LYS A 263 8.89 22.70 -27.29
CA LYS A 263 7.84 21.66 -27.34
C LYS A 263 7.41 21.32 -25.92
N THR A 264 6.13 21.00 -25.70
CA THR A 264 5.57 20.63 -24.38
C THR A 264 6.38 19.52 -23.70
N ILE A 265 6.88 18.55 -24.47
CA ILE A 265 7.72 17.46 -23.96
C ILE A 265 9.03 17.95 -23.34
N ASN A 266 9.65 18.99 -23.91
CA ASN A 266 10.88 19.59 -23.38
C ASN A 266 10.58 20.40 -22.13
N VAL A 267 9.41 21.05 -22.05
CA VAL A 267 8.97 21.76 -20.84
C VAL A 267 8.73 20.76 -19.69
N LEU A 268 8.07 19.63 -19.97
CA LEU A 268 7.90 18.55 -18.99
C LEU A 268 9.25 18.00 -18.52
N TYR A 269 10.19 17.79 -19.44
CA TYR A 269 11.55 17.34 -19.12
C TYR A 269 12.29 18.32 -18.20
N LEU A 270 12.29 19.62 -18.52
CA LEU A 270 12.92 20.64 -17.67
C LEU A 270 12.27 20.70 -16.28
N LEU A 271 10.95 20.53 -16.21
CA LEU A 271 10.22 20.46 -14.95
C LEU A 271 10.60 19.22 -14.14
N PHE A 272 10.75 18.06 -14.79
CA PHE A 272 11.27 16.85 -14.15
C PHE A 272 12.66 17.10 -13.57
N LEU A 273 13.58 17.71 -14.34
CA LEU A 273 14.92 18.03 -13.85
C LEU A 273 14.86 18.92 -12.59
N LEU A 274 14.06 19.98 -12.64
CA LEU A 274 13.91 20.92 -11.53
C LEU A 274 13.41 20.23 -10.26
N LEU A 275 12.34 19.42 -10.36
CA LEU A 275 11.76 18.76 -9.19
C LEU A 275 12.70 17.72 -8.59
N ILE A 276 13.45 16.98 -9.40
CA ILE A 276 14.44 16.01 -8.91
C ILE A 276 15.63 16.71 -8.25
N ILE A 277 16.07 17.86 -8.77
CA ILE A 277 17.10 18.66 -8.11
C ILE A 277 16.62 19.14 -6.73
N ILE A 278 15.37 19.61 -6.62
CA ILE A 278 14.78 20.05 -5.34
C ILE A 278 14.68 18.88 -4.35
N ASN A 279 14.21 17.72 -4.80
CA ASN A 279 14.11 16.54 -3.96
C ASN A 279 14.30 15.25 -4.79
N PRO A 280 15.47 14.59 -4.70
CA PRO A 280 15.74 13.38 -5.46
C PRO A 280 14.88 12.19 -5.02
N PHE A 281 14.35 12.22 -3.80
CA PHE A 281 13.45 11.19 -3.28
C PHE A 281 12.07 11.16 -3.96
N TYR A 282 11.72 12.16 -4.78
CA TYR A 282 10.50 12.09 -5.58
C TYR A 282 10.46 10.89 -6.53
N LEU A 283 11.60 10.32 -6.90
CA LEU A 283 11.66 9.07 -7.69
C LEU A 283 11.11 7.84 -6.97
N TYR A 284 10.91 7.89 -5.65
CA TYR A 284 10.27 6.82 -4.87
C TYR A 284 8.81 7.15 -4.52
N ASN A 285 8.31 8.31 -4.93
CA ASN A 285 6.92 8.68 -4.71
C ASN A 285 6.04 8.19 -5.87
N LEU A 286 5.10 7.28 -5.59
CA LEU A 286 4.21 6.72 -6.62
C LEU A 286 3.42 7.80 -7.38
N GLY A 287 2.90 8.81 -6.67
CA GLY A 287 2.19 9.93 -7.28
C GLY A 287 3.03 10.71 -8.29
N PHE A 288 4.32 10.92 -8.00
CA PHE A 288 5.27 11.53 -8.93
C PHE A 288 5.52 10.63 -10.16
N ILE A 289 5.82 9.34 -9.93
CA ILE A 289 6.12 8.38 -11.00
C ILE A 289 4.93 8.25 -11.96
N TYR A 290 3.72 7.99 -11.45
CA TYR A 290 2.50 7.91 -12.26
C TYR A 290 2.24 9.22 -13.01
N SER A 291 2.32 10.36 -12.31
CA SER A 291 2.05 11.67 -12.86
C SER A 291 2.96 11.99 -14.06
N PHE A 292 4.27 11.83 -13.92
CA PHE A 292 5.23 12.13 -14.98
C PHE A 292 5.18 11.12 -16.12
N THR A 293 5.09 9.83 -15.82
CA THR A 293 5.10 8.76 -16.83
C THR A 293 3.85 8.82 -17.70
N THR A 294 2.67 8.95 -17.10
CA THR A 294 1.41 9.07 -17.83
C THR A 294 1.35 10.38 -18.64
N SER A 295 1.79 11.50 -18.05
CA SER A 295 1.86 12.79 -18.79
C SER A 295 2.82 12.71 -19.97
N PHE A 296 3.98 12.07 -19.79
CA PHE A 296 4.95 11.86 -20.86
C PHE A 296 4.34 11.04 -22.00
N GLY A 297 3.68 9.93 -21.70
CA GLY A 297 2.98 9.10 -22.70
C GLY A 297 1.90 9.87 -23.47
N LEU A 298 1.02 10.59 -22.77
CA LEU A 298 -0.04 11.39 -23.38
C LEU A 298 0.49 12.51 -24.27
N ILE A 299 1.56 13.20 -23.84
CA ILE A 299 2.19 14.26 -24.65
C ILE A 299 2.91 13.65 -25.87
N LEU A 300 3.63 12.54 -25.69
CA LEU A 300 4.37 11.86 -26.76
C LEU A 300 3.44 11.37 -27.87
N PHE A 301 2.28 10.83 -27.51
CA PHE A 301 1.28 10.28 -28.45
C PHE A 301 0.15 11.26 -28.80
N SER A 302 0.24 12.52 -28.36
CA SER A 302 -0.81 13.53 -28.52
C SER A 302 -1.30 13.70 -29.97
N ASN A 303 -0.40 13.62 -30.95
CA ASN A 303 -0.75 13.71 -32.37
C ASN A 303 -1.52 12.50 -32.91
N LYS A 304 -1.52 11.36 -32.21
CA LYS A 304 -2.29 10.15 -32.56
C LYS A 304 -3.67 10.11 -31.90
N ILE A 305 -3.94 11.01 -30.95
CA ILE A 305 -5.23 11.18 -30.27
C ILE A 305 -6.18 11.97 -31.18
N THR A 306 -6.71 11.27 -32.17
CA THR A 306 -7.64 11.80 -33.19
C THR A 306 -8.88 10.92 -33.29
N GLY A 307 -9.96 11.43 -33.89
CA GLY A 307 -11.25 10.75 -34.02
C GLY A 307 -12.37 11.50 -33.31
N ASN A 308 -13.53 10.86 -33.15
CA ASN A 308 -14.63 11.41 -32.35
C ASN A 308 -14.29 11.40 -30.84
N TYR A 309 -15.14 12.03 -30.02
CA TYR A 309 -14.93 12.15 -28.57
C TYR A 309 -14.68 10.79 -27.89
N LEU A 310 -15.50 9.78 -28.19
CA LEU A 310 -15.36 8.43 -27.60
C LEU A 310 -14.04 7.75 -27.97
N ILE A 311 -13.63 7.84 -29.24
CA ILE A 311 -12.34 7.29 -29.71
C ILE A 311 -11.18 8.02 -29.04
N GLN A 312 -11.27 9.33 -28.85
CA GLN A 312 -10.24 10.10 -28.14
C GLN A 312 -10.13 9.66 -26.67
N LEU A 313 -11.26 9.50 -25.97
CA LEU A 313 -11.27 8.99 -24.60
C LEU A 313 -10.64 7.60 -24.50
N LEU A 314 -11.04 6.67 -25.39
CA LEU A 314 -10.45 5.33 -25.45
C LEU A 314 -8.93 5.38 -25.66
N LYS A 315 -8.45 6.22 -26.58
CA LYS A 315 -7.01 6.39 -26.83
C LYS A 315 -6.29 6.98 -25.63
N ILE A 316 -6.85 8.01 -24.97
CA ILE A 316 -6.29 8.61 -23.76
C ILE A 316 -6.17 7.55 -22.66
N SER A 317 -7.25 6.81 -22.39
CA SER A 317 -7.27 5.73 -21.39
C SER A 317 -6.28 4.63 -21.71
N ALA A 318 -6.18 4.20 -22.97
CA ALA A 318 -5.25 3.16 -23.39
C ALA A 318 -3.78 3.61 -23.28
N ILE A 319 -3.45 4.84 -23.70
CA ILE A 319 -2.10 5.39 -23.56
C ILE A 319 -1.73 5.49 -22.08
N ALA A 320 -2.63 6.03 -21.25
CA ALA A 320 -2.41 6.15 -19.82
C ALA A 320 -2.19 4.76 -19.17
N PHE A 321 -3.00 3.77 -19.53
CA PHE A 321 -2.87 2.39 -19.08
C PHE A 321 -1.52 1.77 -19.49
N ILE A 322 -1.12 1.86 -20.76
CA ILE A 322 0.15 1.28 -21.25
C ILE A 322 1.36 1.88 -20.53
N PHE A 323 1.35 3.19 -20.30
CA PHE A 323 2.45 3.88 -19.60
C PHE A 323 2.43 3.65 -18.09
N SER A 324 1.27 3.43 -17.48
CA SER A 324 1.17 3.14 -16.05
C SER A 324 1.36 1.65 -15.71
N PHE A 325 1.15 0.75 -16.68
CA PHE A 325 1.17 -0.71 -16.53
C PHE A 325 2.36 -1.26 -15.73
N PRO A 326 3.63 -1.04 -16.12
CA PRO A 326 4.78 -1.61 -15.41
C PRO A 326 4.91 -1.08 -13.98
N ILE A 327 4.46 0.15 -13.72
CA ILE A 327 4.47 0.75 -12.39
C ILE A 327 3.41 0.05 -11.53
N THR A 328 2.22 -0.18 -12.06
CA THR A 328 1.14 -0.85 -11.34
C THR A 328 1.51 -2.29 -10.98
N ILE A 329 1.98 -3.10 -11.93
CA ILE A 329 2.33 -4.50 -11.64
C ILE A 329 3.58 -4.64 -10.76
N TYR A 330 4.49 -3.65 -10.76
CA TYR A 330 5.65 -3.64 -9.85
C TYR A 330 5.23 -3.46 -8.40
N ASN A 331 4.21 -2.63 -8.13
CA ASN A 331 3.81 -2.27 -6.77
C ASN A 331 2.65 -3.10 -6.22
N PHE A 332 1.71 -3.51 -7.08
CA PHE A 332 0.46 -4.15 -6.67
C PHE A 332 0.31 -5.59 -7.18
N TYR A 333 1.19 -6.04 -8.10
CA TYR A 333 1.21 -7.40 -8.68
C TYR A 333 -0.08 -7.83 -9.40
N GLU A 334 -1.04 -6.94 -9.54
CA GLU A 334 -2.32 -7.15 -10.19
C GLU A 334 -2.79 -5.88 -10.89
N ILE A 335 -3.47 -6.06 -12.01
CA ILE A 335 -4.09 -4.97 -12.74
C ILE A 335 -5.37 -5.43 -13.43
N ASN A 336 -6.41 -4.61 -13.38
CA ASN A 336 -7.64 -4.84 -14.12
C ASN A 336 -7.48 -4.41 -15.58
N LEU A 337 -7.60 -5.35 -16.52
CA LEU A 337 -7.47 -5.06 -17.95
C LEU A 337 -8.62 -4.19 -18.48
N LEU A 338 -9.77 -4.16 -17.79
CA LEU A 338 -10.90 -3.30 -18.14
C LEU A 338 -10.75 -1.85 -17.69
N THR A 339 -9.68 -1.49 -16.96
CA THR A 339 -9.42 -0.08 -16.56
C THR A 339 -9.48 0.89 -17.75
N ILE A 340 -9.11 0.47 -18.95
CA ILE A 340 -9.23 1.31 -20.16
C ILE A 340 -10.68 1.72 -20.40
N PHE A 341 -11.62 0.77 -20.32
CA PHE A 341 -13.05 0.99 -20.54
C PHE A 341 -13.70 1.67 -19.34
N ASN A 342 -13.35 1.26 -18.12
CA ASN A 342 -13.85 1.88 -16.89
C ASN A 342 -13.52 3.38 -16.87
N ASN A 343 -12.31 3.76 -17.32
CA ASN A 343 -11.93 5.17 -17.43
C ASN A 343 -12.74 5.94 -18.49
N VAL A 344 -13.23 5.31 -19.56
CA VAL A 344 -14.10 6.00 -20.54
C VAL A 344 -15.43 6.41 -19.92
N ILE A 345 -15.90 5.67 -18.92
CA ILE A 345 -17.17 5.93 -18.23
C ILE A 345 -16.95 6.86 -17.03
N ILE A 346 -16.03 6.48 -16.14
CA ILE A 346 -15.83 7.14 -14.85
C ILE A 346 -15.15 8.51 -15.01
N VAL A 347 -14.14 8.64 -15.89
CA VAL A 347 -13.37 9.90 -16.00
C VAL A 347 -14.29 11.07 -16.41
N PRO A 348 -15.14 10.97 -17.45
CA PRO A 348 -16.06 12.06 -17.77
C PRO A 348 -17.00 12.39 -16.60
N LEU A 349 -17.61 11.39 -15.96
CA LEU A 349 -18.53 11.59 -14.84
C LEU A 349 -17.87 12.37 -13.69
N VAL A 350 -16.68 11.94 -13.27
CA VAL A 350 -15.98 12.61 -12.17
C VAL A 350 -15.53 14.01 -12.58
N THR A 351 -14.98 14.18 -13.78
CA THR A 351 -14.32 15.43 -14.18
C THR A 351 -15.25 16.54 -14.63
N THR A 352 -16.36 16.20 -15.30
CA THR A 352 -17.29 17.18 -15.85
C THR A 352 -18.50 17.44 -14.95
N ILE A 353 -18.85 16.49 -14.08
CA ILE A 353 -20.03 16.60 -13.21
C ILE A 353 -19.59 16.72 -11.75
N LEU A 354 -18.99 15.67 -11.18
CA LEU A 354 -18.78 15.61 -9.72
C LEU A 354 -17.73 16.60 -9.22
N PHE A 355 -16.61 16.77 -9.94
CA PHE A 355 -15.56 17.70 -9.53
C PHE A 355 -16.05 19.17 -9.52
N PRO A 356 -16.70 19.68 -10.59
CA PRO A 356 -17.33 20.99 -10.55
C PRO A 356 -18.39 21.13 -9.45
N LEU A 357 -19.24 20.10 -9.27
CA LEU A 357 -20.24 20.10 -8.20
C LEU A 357 -19.58 20.15 -6.81
N THR A 358 -18.47 19.44 -6.61
CA THR A 358 -17.70 19.46 -5.37
C THR A 358 -17.15 20.86 -5.06
N LEU A 359 -16.60 21.54 -6.08
CA LEU A 359 -16.15 22.93 -5.94
C LEU A 359 -17.31 23.88 -5.63
N LEU A 360 -18.48 23.67 -6.24
CA LEU A 360 -19.68 24.47 -5.95
C LEU A 360 -20.20 24.20 -4.53
N THR A 361 -20.29 22.95 -4.10
CA THR A 361 -20.70 22.57 -2.73
C THR A 361 -19.76 23.13 -1.68
N PHE A 362 -18.45 23.17 -1.96
CA PHE A 362 -17.49 23.83 -1.07
C PHE A 362 -17.82 25.32 -0.85
N ILE A 363 -18.32 26.02 -1.88
CA ILE A 363 -18.72 27.43 -1.78
C ILE A 363 -20.14 27.55 -1.20
N LEU A 364 -21.05 26.68 -1.62
CA LEU A 364 -22.49 26.66 -1.35
C LEU A 364 -22.88 25.34 -0.66
N PRO A 365 -22.73 25.23 0.67
CA PRO A 365 -22.93 23.96 1.39
C PRO A 365 -24.32 23.33 1.25
N PHE A 366 -25.36 24.12 0.90
CA PHE A 366 -26.70 23.59 0.67
C PHE A 366 -26.78 22.63 -0.53
N LEU A 367 -25.77 22.58 -1.41
CA LEU A 367 -25.65 21.61 -2.49
C LEU A 367 -25.13 20.24 -2.04
N SER A 368 -24.79 20.07 -0.74
CA SER A 368 -24.28 18.80 -0.19
C SER A 368 -25.19 17.60 -0.49
N PRO A 369 -26.53 17.67 -0.35
CA PRO A 369 -27.40 16.53 -0.68
C PRO A 369 -27.33 16.10 -2.16
N LEU A 370 -27.20 17.07 -3.09
CA LEU A 370 -27.06 16.79 -4.51
C LEU A 370 -25.71 16.12 -4.82
N LEU A 371 -24.65 16.57 -4.14
CA LEU A 371 -23.33 15.95 -4.24
C LEU A 371 -23.34 14.53 -3.66
N SER A 372 -23.97 14.32 -2.50
CA SER A 372 -24.12 13.00 -1.87
C SER A 372 -24.83 12.02 -2.81
N TRP A 373 -25.92 12.45 -3.45
CA TRP A 373 -26.60 11.65 -4.47
C TRP A 373 -25.68 11.26 -5.65
N GLY A 374 -24.91 12.22 -6.17
CA GLY A 374 -23.95 11.96 -7.25
C GLY A 374 -22.80 11.03 -6.84
N ILE A 375 -22.38 11.10 -5.58
CA ILE A 375 -21.37 10.21 -4.99
C ILE A 375 -21.91 8.79 -4.89
N HIS A 376 -23.09 8.57 -4.32
CA HIS A 376 -23.69 7.24 -4.21
C HIS A 376 -23.86 6.57 -5.58
N MET A 377 -24.33 7.33 -6.58
CA MET A 377 -24.40 6.83 -7.97
C MET A 377 -23.03 6.40 -8.51
N LEU A 378 -21.95 7.11 -8.16
CA LEU A 378 -20.59 6.75 -8.56
C LEU A 378 -20.09 5.49 -7.83
N GLU A 379 -20.39 5.36 -6.55
CA GLU A 379 -20.05 4.20 -5.71
C GLU A 379 -20.74 2.95 -6.24
N GLU A 380 -22.06 3.00 -6.45
CA GLU A 380 -22.83 1.90 -7.03
C GLU A 380 -22.33 1.52 -8.43
N LEU A 381 -22.06 2.51 -9.29
CA LEU A 381 -21.49 2.26 -10.61
C LEU A 381 -20.12 1.57 -10.53
N SER A 382 -19.28 1.97 -9.56
CA SER A 382 -17.95 1.40 -9.39
C SER A 382 -18.02 -0.04 -8.89
N SER A 383 -18.92 -0.31 -7.94
CA SER A 383 -19.21 -1.66 -7.47
C SER A 383 -19.74 -2.55 -8.60
N PHE A 384 -20.67 -2.03 -9.42
CA PHE A 384 -21.18 -2.72 -10.60
C PHE A 384 -20.08 -3.06 -11.62
N LEU A 385 -19.17 -2.13 -11.92
CA LEU A 385 -18.07 -2.37 -12.85
C LEU A 385 -17.09 -3.45 -12.35
N ASN A 386 -16.97 -3.62 -11.03
CA ASN A 386 -16.11 -4.65 -10.45
C ASN A 386 -16.59 -6.08 -10.74
N ILE A 387 -17.89 -6.28 -10.97
CA ILE A 387 -18.46 -7.58 -11.36
C ILE A 387 -17.82 -8.09 -12.66
N PHE A 388 -17.45 -7.18 -13.56
CA PHE A 388 -16.86 -7.52 -14.86
C PHE A 388 -15.32 -7.49 -14.87
N ALA A 389 -14.67 -7.21 -13.74
CA ALA A 389 -13.23 -7.00 -13.69
C ALA A 389 -12.44 -8.20 -14.25
N ILE A 390 -11.48 -7.91 -15.13
CA ILE A 390 -10.57 -8.93 -15.69
C ILE A 390 -9.19 -8.68 -15.09
N ASN A 391 -8.94 -9.30 -13.94
CA ASN A 391 -7.71 -9.13 -13.19
C ASN A 391 -6.57 -9.99 -13.74
N LEU A 392 -5.47 -9.33 -14.10
CA LEU A 392 -4.23 -9.97 -14.49
C LEU A 392 -3.22 -9.87 -13.34
N THR A 393 -2.99 -10.98 -12.66
CA THR A 393 -1.88 -11.12 -11.71
C THR A 393 -0.57 -11.40 -12.45
N VAL A 394 0.46 -10.60 -12.12
CA VAL A 394 1.85 -10.74 -12.60
C VAL A 394 2.76 -10.81 -11.37
N PRO A 395 3.57 -11.87 -11.21
CA PRO A 395 4.52 -11.98 -10.10
C PRO A 395 5.52 -10.81 -10.08
N LYS A 396 6.27 -10.70 -9.00
CA LYS A 396 7.26 -9.64 -8.81
C LYS A 396 8.21 -9.53 -10.00
N ILE A 397 8.16 -8.39 -10.66
CA ILE A 397 9.06 -8.01 -11.74
C ILE A 397 10.30 -7.27 -11.19
N ASN A 398 11.39 -7.31 -11.93
CA ASN A 398 12.62 -6.59 -11.60
C ASN A 398 12.74 -5.28 -12.40
N MET A 399 13.72 -4.44 -12.07
CA MET A 399 13.97 -3.19 -12.79
C MET A 399 14.31 -3.39 -14.28
N LEU A 400 14.89 -4.54 -14.63
CA LEU A 400 15.22 -4.89 -16.02
C LEU A 400 13.95 -5.02 -16.88
N TYR A 401 12.89 -5.64 -16.36
CA TYR A 401 11.59 -5.68 -17.03
C TYR A 401 11.11 -4.28 -17.41
N ILE A 402 11.12 -3.35 -16.44
CA ILE A 402 10.63 -1.99 -16.63
C ILE A 402 11.46 -1.28 -17.73
N PHE A 403 12.77 -1.45 -17.70
CA PHE A 403 13.67 -0.90 -18.70
C PHE A 403 13.38 -1.43 -20.12
N ILE A 404 13.29 -2.76 -20.27
CA ILE A 404 12.96 -3.40 -21.56
C ILE A 404 11.58 -2.95 -22.05
N TYR A 405 10.60 -2.88 -21.14
CA TYR A 405 9.24 -2.44 -21.46
C TYR A 405 9.20 -1.05 -22.09
N TYR A 406 9.90 -0.07 -21.50
CA TYR A 406 9.95 1.28 -22.07
C TYR A 406 10.82 1.38 -23.32
N ILE A 407 11.85 0.54 -23.48
CA ILE A 407 12.56 0.42 -24.76
C ILE A 407 11.61 -0.03 -25.86
N ILE A 408 10.78 -1.06 -25.61
CA ILE A 408 9.80 -1.54 -26.59
C ILE A 408 8.81 -0.42 -26.94
N ILE A 409 8.30 0.34 -25.96
CA ILE A 409 7.43 1.50 -26.21
C ILE A 409 8.13 2.54 -27.10
N TYR A 410 9.40 2.85 -26.82
CA TYR A 410 10.18 3.78 -27.64
C TYR A 410 10.34 3.28 -29.08
N LEU A 411 10.61 1.98 -29.26
CA LEU A 411 10.71 1.36 -30.59
C LEU A 411 9.35 1.37 -31.33
N ILE A 412 8.24 1.07 -30.64
CA ILE A 412 6.89 1.19 -31.19
C ILE A 412 6.62 2.62 -31.66
N TYR A 413 7.01 3.62 -30.86
CA TYR A 413 6.86 5.02 -31.22
C TYR A 413 7.69 5.39 -32.45
N LYS A 414 8.98 5.03 -32.46
CA LYS A 414 9.95 5.42 -33.50
C LYS A 414 9.72 4.72 -34.84
N TYR A 415 9.41 3.43 -34.80
CA TYR A 415 9.31 2.58 -35.99
C TYR A 415 7.86 2.23 -36.37
N HIS A 416 6.87 2.80 -35.67
CA HIS A 416 5.44 2.55 -35.91
C HIS A 416 5.07 1.06 -35.93
N LEU A 417 5.79 0.23 -35.15
CA LEU A 417 5.54 -1.19 -35.05
C LEU A 417 4.11 -1.41 -34.56
N LYS A 418 3.31 -2.21 -35.28
CA LYS A 418 1.93 -2.58 -34.87
C LYS A 418 1.90 -3.53 -33.66
N HIS A 419 3.05 -3.83 -33.08
CA HIS A 419 3.28 -5.04 -32.30
C HIS A 419 3.29 -4.78 -30.79
N VAL A 420 2.15 -4.31 -30.25
CA VAL A 420 1.86 -4.34 -28.79
C VAL A 420 2.05 -5.76 -28.23
N VAL A 421 1.96 -6.78 -29.09
CA VAL A 421 2.27 -8.18 -28.77
C VAL A 421 3.62 -8.37 -28.09
N PHE A 422 4.66 -7.57 -28.35
CA PHE A 422 5.94 -7.69 -27.65
C PHE A 422 5.84 -7.35 -26.15
N LEU A 423 5.01 -6.36 -25.79
CA LEU A 423 4.74 -6.03 -24.39
C LEU A 423 3.98 -7.17 -23.71
N ILE A 424 3.04 -7.80 -24.43
CA ILE A 424 2.27 -8.95 -23.95
C ILE A 424 3.20 -10.16 -23.74
N ILE A 425 4.04 -10.49 -24.71
CA ILE A 425 5.02 -11.59 -24.62
C ILE A 425 5.96 -11.35 -23.42
N LEU A 426 6.50 -10.14 -23.27
CA LEU A 426 7.36 -9.79 -22.14
C LEU A 426 6.63 -10.02 -20.80
N THR A 427 5.37 -9.59 -20.69
CA THR A 427 4.54 -9.81 -19.50
C THR A 427 4.29 -11.31 -19.25
N LEU A 428 4.01 -12.08 -20.31
CA LEU A 428 3.75 -13.52 -20.22
C LEU A 428 4.99 -14.31 -19.76
N ILE A 429 6.20 -13.91 -20.18
CA ILE A 429 7.45 -14.52 -19.71
C ILE A 429 7.53 -14.47 -18.18
N TYR A 430 7.26 -13.31 -17.58
CA TYR A 430 7.29 -13.15 -16.13
C TYR A 430 6.10 -13.82 -15.44
N LYS A 431 4.91 -13.84 -16.08
CA LYS A 431 3.74 -14.56 -15.57
C LYS A 431 4.00 -16.07 -15.44
N VAL A 432 4.75 -16.66 -16.37
CA VAL A 432 5.06 -18.10 -16.40
C VAL A 432 6.25 -18.46 -15.51
N GLN A 433 7.11 -17.49 -15.15
CA GLN A 433 8.33 -17.74 -14.37
C GLN A 433 8.13 -18.60 -13.10
N PRO A 434 7.12 -18.40 -12.24
CA PRO A 434 6.92 -19.25 -11.06
C PRO A 434 6.66 -20.73 -11.38
N TYR A 435 6.06 -21.03 -12.54
CA TYR A 435 5.82 -22.40 -12.99
C TYR A 435 7.11 -23.10 -13.45
N LEU A 436 8.19 -22.34 -13.69
CA LEU A 436 9.50 -22.87 -14.06
C LEU A 436 10.43 -23.06 -12.86
N ASP A 437 10.05 -22.60 -11.67
CA ASP A 437 10.87 -22.76 -10.47
C ASP A 437 10.79 -24.19 -9.93
N GLY A 438 11.90 -24.92 -9.96
CA GLY A 438 11.97 -26.30 -9.48
C GLY A 438 12.05 -26.45 -7.95
N ASN A 439 12.07 -25.36 -7.17
CA ASN A 439 12.13 -25.44 -5.71
C ASN A 439 10.71 -25.41 -5.10
N SER A 440 10.56 -26.04 -3.94
CA SER A 440 9.39 -25.86 -3.06
C SER A 440 9.72 -24.85 -1.95
N TYR A 441 8.69 -24.23 -1.38
CA TYR A 441 8.85 -23.20 -0.34
C TYR A 441 7.88 -23.42 0.82
N VAL A 442 8.35 -23.12 2.03
CA VAL A 442 7.51 -22.98 3.23
C VAL A 442 7.78 -21.61 3.82
N TYR A 443 6.75 -20.78 3.87
CA TYR A 443 6.76 -19.44 4.43
C TYR A 443 6.02 -19.45 5.75
N PHE A 444 6.65 -19.01 6.84
CA PHE A 444 5.99 -18.68 8.10
C PHE A 444 5.86 -17.15 8.15
N LEU A 445 4.66 -16.64 7.95
CA LEU A 445 4.43 -15.20 7.76
C LEU A 445 4.42 -14.46 9.09
N ASP A 446 5.00 -13.26 9.13
CA ASP A 446 4.88 -12.37 10.29
C ASP A 446 3.54 -11.64 10.24
N VAL A 447 2.51 -12.28 10.78
CA VAL A 447 1.16 -11.74 10.88
C VAL A 447 0.89 -11.00 12.19
N GLY A 448 1.93 -10.82 13.03
CA GLY A 448 1.79 -10.33 14.39
C GLY A 448 1.57 -11.47 15.38
N GLN A 449 0.65 -11.30 16.34
CA GLN A 449 0.24 -12.39 17.22
C GLN A 449 -0.75 -13.28 16.45
N GLY A 450 -0.38 -14.54 16.23
CA GLY A 450 -1.16 -15.49 15.44
C GLY A 450 -0.32 -16.30 14.48
N ASP A 451 -0.98 -17.21 13.77
CA ASP A 451 -0.34 -18.14 12.83
C ASP A 451 -0.73 -17.88 11.38
N SER A 452 0.28 -17.90 10.50
CA SER A 452 0.01 -18.09 9.09
C SER A 452 1.22 -18.67 8.38
N ALA A 453 1.00 -19.77 7.68
CA ALA A 453 1.99 -20.41 6.84
C ALA A 453 1.50 -20.60 5.41
N VAL A 454 2.40 -20.43 4.44
CA VAL A 454 2.13 -20.69 3.03
C VAL A 454 3.12 -21.74 2.52
N ILE A 455 2.61 -22.79 1.89
CA ILE A 455 3.40 -23.86 1.28
C ILE A 455 3.21 -23.79 -0.23
N VAL A 456 4.32 -23.73 -0.96
CA VAL A 456 4.34 -23.69 -2.42
C VAL A 456 5.12 -24.88 -2.93
N GLY A 457 4.43 -25.78 -3.64
CA GLY A 457 5.09 -26.90 -4.31
C GLY A 457 5.91 -26.43 -5.50
N ASN A 458 6.96 -27.19 -5.85
CA ASN A 458 7.74 -26.96 -7.06
C ASN A 458 6.89 -26.75 -8.31
N ASN A 459 7.37 -25.93 -9.23
CA ASN A 459 6.69 -25.52 -10.45
C ASN A 459 5.29 -24.93 -10.21
N LEU A 460 5.03 -24.39 -9.02
CA LEU A 460 3.71 -23.91 -8.58
C LEU A 460 2.61 -24.98 -8.75
N ARG A 461 2.94 -26.27 -8.55
CA ARG A 461 2.00 -27.40 -8.71
C ARG A 461 0.82 -27.33 -7.74
N TYR A 462 1.08 -26.79 -6.54
CA TYR A 462 0.08 -26.49 -5.54
C TYR A 462 0.50 -25.30 -4.68
N ALA A 463 -0.50 -24.58 -4.16
CA ALA A 463 -0.34 -23.59 -3.11
C ALA A 463 -1.30 -23.90 -1.96
N ILE A 464 -0.77 -24.03 -0.75
CA ILE A 464 -1.52 -24.34 0.46
C ILE A 464 -1.28 -23.22 1.46
N MET A 465 -2.33 -22.80 2.15
CA MET A 465 -2.23 -21.88 3.28
C MET A 465 -2.70 -22.62 4.54
N ILE A 466 -1.92 -22.57 5.61
CA ILE A 466 -2.26 -23.13 6.91
C ILE A 466 -2.36 -21.93 7.85
N ASP A 467 -3.57 -21.65 8.31
CA ASP A 467 -3.96 -20.46 9.05
C ASP A 467 -3.64 -19.15 8.32
N THR A 468 -4.35 -18.11 8.71
CA THR A 468 -4.40 -16.82 8.04
C THR A 468 -3.95 -15.67 8.92
N GLY A 469 -3.77 -15.90 10.21
CA GLY A 469 -3.60 -14.85 11.20
C GLY A 469 -4.92 -14.15 11.50
N GLY A 470 -4.83 -13.10 12.30
CA GLY A 470 -5.91 -12.15 12.47
C GLY A 470 -5.63 -11.20 13.62
N THR A 471 -6.57 -10.29 13.85
CA THR A 471 -6.50 -9.34 14.95
C THR A 471 -7.81 -9.40 15.72
N ILE A 472 -7.71 -9.49 17.04
CA ILE A 472 -8.86 -9.39 17.92
C ILE A 472 -9.36 -7.94 17.88
N SER A 473 -10.53 -7.74 17.28
CA SER A 473 -11.26 -6.47 17.35
C SER A 473 -12.11 -6.45 18.62
N TYR A 474 -11.83 -5.51 19.50
CA TYR A 474 -12.70 -5.24 20.65
C TYR A 474 -13.87 -4.35 20.21
N GLU A 475 -15.04 -4.52 20.84
CA GLU A 475 -16.14 -3.56 20.70
C GLU A 475 -15.65 -2.17 21.11
N ARG A 476 -15.99 -1.20 20.28
CA ARG A 476 -15.64 0.21 20.44
C ARG A 476 -16.84 1.07 20.14
N GLU A 477 -16.92 2.20 20.82
CA GLU A 477 -17.89 3.23 20.50
C GLU A 477 -17.67 3.75 19.07
N GLU A 478 -18.75 4.18 18.40
CA GLU A 478 -18.70 4.61 17.00
C GLU A 478 -17.63 5.70 16.75
N TRP A 479 -17.42 6.61 17.70
CA TRP A 479 -16.44 7.69 17.55
C TRP A 479 -14.98 7.22 17.60
N GLU A 480 -14.70 6.07 18.21
CA GLU A 480 -13.37 5.46 18.30
C GLU A 480 -13.02 4.61 17.08
N LYS A 481 -14.05 4.17 16.33
CA LYS A 481 -13.88 3.36 15.12
C LYS A 481 -13.11 4.17 14.08
N ARG A 482 -12.14 3.48 13.47
CA ARG A 482 -11.26 4.06 12.45
C ARG A 482 -11.72 3.63 11.08
N ASN A 483 -11.63 4.52 10.11
CA ASN A 483 -11.90 4.21 8.69
C ASN A 483 -10.89 3.20 8.14
N LYS A 484 -9.65 3.21 8.64
CA LYS A 484 -8.59 2.28 8.21
C LYS A 484 -7.98 1.56 9.41
N ASN A 485 -8.47 0.35 9.69
CA ASN A 485 -7.76 -0.57 10.56
C ASN A 485 -6.61 -1.22 9.78
N PHE A 486 -5.38 -1.07 10.27
CA PHE A 486 -4.26 -1.82 9.70
C PHE A 486 -4.48 -3.30 9.99
N ASP A 487 -4.72 -4.07 8.94
CA ASP A 487 -4.73 -5.54 8.99
C ASP A 487 -3.64 -6.10 8.08
N ASN A 488 -3.17 -7.30 8.42
CA ASN A 488 -2.20 -8.02 7.59
C ASN A 488 -2.86 -8.79 6.44
N ALA A 489 -4.19 -8.84 6.35
CA ALA A 489 -4.88 -9.56 5.27
C ALA A 489 -4.46 -9.04 3.90
N ASN A 490 -4.46 -7.71 3.70
CA ASN A 490 -4.01 -7.11 2.44
C ASN A 490 -2.51 -7.37 2.15
N ASN A 491 -1.67 -7.43 3.18
CA ASN A 491 -0.25 -7.77 3.04
C ASN A 491 -0.07 -9.21 2.59
N ILE A 492 -0.81 -10.16 3.16
CA ILE A 492 -0.81 -11.58 2.78
C ILE A 492 -1.28 -11.70 1.32
N ILE A 493 -2.39 -11.08 0.95
CA ILE A 493 -2.94 -11.13 -0.42
C ILE A 493 -1.95 -10.55 -1.43
N THR A 494 -1.32 -9.42 -1.10
CA THR A 494 -0.25 -8.80 -1.90
C THR A 494 0.95 -9.74 -2.05
N PHE A 495 1.37 -10.39 -0.96
CA PHE A 495 2.46 -11.35 -0.96
C PHE A 495 2.15 -12.56 -1.86
N LEU A 496 0.98 -13.18 -1.71
CA LEU A 496 0.54 -14.31 -2.54
C LEU A 496 0.60 -13.95 -4.04
N LYS A 497 0.03 -12.79 -4.41
CA LYS A 497 0.08 -12.27 -5.80
C LYS A 497 1.52 -12.03 -6.26
N SER A 498 2.39 -11.50 -5.40
CA SER A 498 3.80 -11.21 -5.71
C SER A 498 4.61 -12.46 -6.08
N ILE A 499 4.26 -13.64 -5.54
CA ILE A 499 4.91 -14.91 -5.87
C ILE A 499 4.13 -15.72 -6.93
N GLY A 500 3.11 -15.11 -7.54
CA GLY A 500 2.34 -15.69 -8.64
C GLY A 500 1.16 -16.57 -8.23
N ILE A 501 0.82 -16.62 -6.94
CA ILE A 501 -0.34 -17.36 -6.45
C ILE A 501 -1.60 -16.56 -6.74
N THR A 502 -2.42 -17.06 -7.66
CA THR A 502 -3.76 -16.53 -7.96
C THR A 502 -4.89 -17.36 -7.35
N LYS A 503 -4.54 -18.56 -6.85
CA LYS A 503 -5.46 -19.48 -6.21
C LYS A 503 -4.75 -20.31 -5.16
N LEU A 504 -5.43 -20.61 -4.07
CA LEU A 504 -5.02 -21.61 -3.09
C LEU A 504 -5.71 -22.93 -3.45
N ASP A 505 -4.94 -24.01 -3.58
CA ASP A 505 -5.51 -25.34 -3.77
C ASP A 505 -6.09 -25.89 -2.45
N LEU A 506 -5.57 -25.46 -1.30
CA LEU A 506 -6.09 -25.78 0.02
C LEU A 506 -5.86 -24.62 0.99
N LEU A 507 -6.89 -24.24 1.74
CA LEU A 507 -6.78 -23.46 2.96
C LEU A 507 -7.03 -24.42 4.14
N VAL A 508 -6.16 -24.42 5.15
CA VAL A 508 -6.33 -25.21 6.37
C VAL A 508 -6.54 -24.24 7.52
N GLY A 509 -7.62 -24.41 8.27
CA GLY A 509 -7.84 -23.75 9.55
C GLY A 509 -7.59 -24.75 10.66
N THR A 510 -6.56 -24.54 11.47
CA THR A 510 -6.23 -25.46 12.55
C THR A 510 -7.31 -25.47 13.63
N HIS A 511 -7.87 -24.30 13.94
CA HIS A 511 -9.06 -24.09 14.78
C HIS A 511 -9.69 -22.72 14.49
N GLY A 512 -10.77 -22.39 15.19
CA GLY A 512 -11.67 -21.28 14.89
C GLY A 512 -11.24 -19.91 15.41
N ASP A 513 -10.13 -19.81 16.15
CA ASP A 513 -9.73 -18.56 16.80
C ASP A 513 -9.32 -17.45 15.82
N MET A 514 -9.51 -16.21 16.26
CA MET A 514 -9.29 -15.02 15.45
C MET A 514 -7.85 -14.85 15.00
N ASP A 515 -6.86 -15.26 15.78
CA ASP A 515 -5.44 -15.18 15.41
C ASP A 515 -4.98 -16.34 14.50
N HIS A 516 -5.91 -17.24 14.13
CA HIS A 516 -5.71 -18.29 13.13
C HIS A 516 -6.57 -18.03 11.88
N LEU A 517 -7.90 -17.89 12.01
CA LEU A 517 -8.82 -17.75 10.86
C LEU A 517 -9.33 -16.32 10.63
N GLY A 518 -8.92 -15.33 11.43
CA GLY A 518 -9.48 -13.98 11.39
C GLY A 518 -9.31 -13.23 10.07
N TYR A 519 -8.36 -13.61 9.21
CA TYR A 519 -8.21 -13.03 7.86
C TYR A 519 -8.76 -13.92 6.74
N ALA A 520 -9.31 -15.10 7.04
CA ALA A 520 -9.74 -16.06 6.04
C ALA A 520 -10.84 -15.51 5.11
N THR A 521 -11.88 -14.86 5.65
CA THR A 521 -12.98 -14.30 4.85
C THR A 521 -12.49 -13.29 3.81
N LYS A 522 -11.63 -12.34 4.22
CA LYS A 522 -10.99 -11.35 3.34
C LYS A 522 -10.10 -12.01 2.29
N ILE A 523 -9.37 -13.07 2.63
CA ILE A 523 -8.52 -13.79 1.68
C ILE A 523 -9.38 -14.52 0.65
N ILE A 524 -10.45 -15.20 1.07
CA ILE A 524 -11.35 -15.97 0.20
C ILE A 524 -12.05 -15.06 -0.83
N GLU A 525 -12.36 -13.83 -0.44
CA GLU A 525 -12.96 -12.83 -1.34
C GLU A 525 -12.01 -12.35 -2.43
N LYS A 526 -10.70 -12.28 -2.16
CA LYS A 526 -9.71 -11.70 -3.09
C LYS A 526 -8.79 -12.72 -3.75
N VAL A 527 -8.73 -13.94 -3.23
CA VAL A 527 -7.90 -15.04 -3.73
C VAL A 527 -8.77 -16.28 -3.82
N LYS A 528 -8.83 -16.88 -5.02
CA LYS A 528 -9.65 -18.07 -5.23
C LYS A 528 -9.15 -19.24 -4.39
N VAL A 529 -9.96 -19.77 -3.48
CA VAL A 529 -9.64 -20.98 -2.70
C VAL A 529 -10.47 -22.14 -3.23
N LYS A 530 -9.82 -23.29 -3.50
CA LYS A 530 -10.51 -24.45 -4.06
C LYS A 530 -11.14 -25.35 -3.02
N ASN A 531 -10.40 -25.62 -1.95
CA ASN A 531 -10.79 -26.55 -0.89
C ASN A 531 -10.41 -25.93 0.44
N ILE A 532 -11.17 -26.28 1.46
CA ILE A 532 -10.85 -25.96 2.85
C ILE A 532 -10.75 -27.24 3.68
N TRP A 533 -9.90 -27.23 4.70
CA TRP A 533 -9.86 -28.24 5.75
C TRP A 533 -9.91 -27.55 7.11
N LEU A 534 -11.01 -27.71 7.83
CA LEU A 534 -11.17 -27.28 9.22
C LEU A 534 -11.07 -28.48 10.17
N ASN A 535 -10.88 -28.22 11.46
CA ASN A 535 -10.96 -29.28 12.46
C ASN A 535 -12.38 -29.90 12.55
N ASN A 536 -12.51 -30.97 13.32
CA ASN A 536 -13.78 -31.66 13.49
C ASN A 536 -14.60 -31.10 14.68
N ASN A 537 -14.26 -29.92 15.19
CA ASN A 537 -14.97 -29.32 16.32
C ASN A 537 -16.29 -28.68 15.86
N LYS A 538 -17.12 -28.26 16.83
CA LYS A 538 -18.31 -27.47 16.54
C LYS A 538 -17.90 -26.15 15.90
N THR A 539 -18.38 -25.90 14.68
CA THR A 539 -18.03 -24.69 13.94
C THR A 539 -18.58 -23.44 14.58
N ASN A 540 -17.72 -22.45 14.81
CA ASN A 540 -18.12 -21.12 15.27
C ASN A 540 -18.67 -20.25 14.11
N ASP A 541 -19.12 -19.02 14.41
CA ASP A 541 -19.73 -18.13 13.40
C ASP A 541 -18.77 -17.79 12.25
N LEU A 542 -17.48 -17.64 12.55
CA LEU A 542 -16.45 -17.36 11.56
C LEU A 542 -16.26 -18.56 10.61
N GLU A 543 -16.16 -19.76 11.16
CA GLU A 543 -16.03 -20.99 10.39
C GLU A 543 -17.27 -21.27 9.54
N GLN A 544 -18.47 -21.00 10.06
CA GLN A 544 -19.72 -21.09 9.29
C GLN A 544 -19.74 -20.09 8.12
N ALA A 545 -19.31 -18.85 8.36
CA ALA A 545 -19.19 -17.84 7.30
C ALA A 545 -18.19 -18.28 6.22
N ILE A 546 -17.11 -18.96 6.59
CA ILE A 546 -16.15 -19.53 5.66
C ILE A 546 -16.75 -20.71 4.87
N LEU A 547 -17.39 -21.67 5.56
CA LEU A 547 -18.02 -22.85 4.94
C LEU A 547 -19.17 -22.48 4.00
N SER A 548 -19.85 -21.35 4.23
CA SER A 548 -20.86 -20.82 3.31
C SER A 548 -20.29 -20.42 1.94
N LYS A 549 -18.98 -20.15 1.86
CA LYS A 549 -18.28 -19.70 0.65
C LYS A 549 -17.50 -20.81 -0.05
N ILE A 550 -17.06 -21.84 0.68
CA ILE A 550 -16.16 -22.90 0.17
C ILE A 550 -16.54 -24.25 0.75
N ASN A 551 -16.57 -25.26 -0.12
CA ASN A 551 -16.79 -26.64 0.30
C ASN A 551 -15.53 -27.30 0.84
N GLN A 552 -15.71 -28.08 1.91
CA GLN A 552 -14.68 -28.96 2.46
C GLN A 552 -14.52 -30.16 1.51
N ASN A 553 -13.31 -30.36 0.99
CA ASN A 553 -13.03 -31.35 -0.05
C ASN A 553 -11.64 -31.95 0.16
N ASN A 554 -11.48 -33.21 -0.24
CA ASN A 554 -10.21 -33.91 -0.12
C ASN A 554 -9.14 -33.32 -1.07
N PHE A 555 -7.99 -32.98 -0.51
CA PHE A 555 -6.82 -32.51 -1.23
C PHE A 555 -5.73 -33.58 -1.25
N SER A 556 -5.31 -34.02 -2.44
CA SER A 556 -4.40 -35.17 -2.60
C SER A 556 -3.01 -34.83 -3.15
N LYS A 557 -2.75 -33.58 -3.57
CA LYS A 557 -1.46 -33.22 -4.19
C LYS A 557 -0.28 -33.19 -3.21
N LEU A 558 -0.57 -33.03 -1.92
CA LEU A 558 0.39 -33.19 -0.82
C LEU A 558 -0.25 -34.11 0.20
N LYS A 559 0.42 -35.22 0.55
CA LYS A 559 -0.06 -36.11 1.60
C LYS A 559 0.20 -35.45 2.96
N MET A 560 -0.86 -34.92 3.55
CA MET A 560 -0.89 -34.39 4.91
C MET A 560 -1.67 -35.35 5.81
N ILE A 561 -1.16 -35.61 7.00
CA ILE A 561 -1.78 -36.48 8.00
C ILE A 561 -2.09 -35.60 9.21
N ASN A 562 -3.34 -35.61 9.66
CA ASN A 562 -3.69 -35.03 10.95
C ASN A 562 -3.38 -36.06 12.05
N LEU A 563 -2.55 -35.69 13.03
CA LEU A 563 -2.17 -36.53 14.16
C LEU A 563 -3.03 -36.29 15.41
N ASN A 564 -4.02 -35.40 15.34
CA ASN A 564 -4.94 -35.09 16.43
C ASN A 564 -6.40 -35.18 15.97
N GLU A 565 -7.07 -36.28 16.28
CA GLU A 565 -8.48 -36.52 15.92
C GLU A 565 -9.47 -36.10 17.03
N MET A 566 -9.00 -35.37 18.04
CA MET A 566 -9.82 -35.02 19.20
C MET A 566 -10.84 -33.93 18.90
N VAL A 567 -11.98 -34.06 19.57
CA VAL A 567 -13.04 -33.05 19.63
C VAL A 567 -13.23 -32.72 21.11
N ASN A 568 -13.05 -31.45 21.47
CA ASN A 568 -13.14 -30.93 22.83
C ASN A 568 -13.81 -29.55 22.82
N GLU A 569 -14.44 -29.17 23.94
CA GLU A 569 -14.95 -27.80 24.15
C GLU A 569 -13.83 -26.75 24.09
N ASP A 570 -12.61 -27.09 24.52
CA ASP A 570 -11.43 -26.26 24.26
C ASP A 570 -11.02 -26.40 22.79
N GLU A 571 -11.19 -25.32 22.01
CA GLU A 571 -10.81 -25.28 20.59
C GLU A 571 -9.33 -25.59 20.36
N ASN A 572 -8.45 -25.23 21.32
CA ASN A 572 -7.03 -25.48 21.22
C ASN A 572 -6.71 -26.98 21.28
N GLU A 573 -7.42 -27.74 22.12
CA GLU A 573 -7.26 -29.20 22.19
C GLU A 573 -7.73 -29.90 20.91
N SER A 574 -8.62 -29.25 20.16
CA SER A 574 -9.15 -29.73 18.88
C SER A 574 -8.34 -29.24 17.67
N SER A 575 -7.24 -28.51 17.89
CA SER A 575 -6.39 -28.02 16.80
C SER A 575 -5.88 -29.15 15.90
N LEU A 576 -5.93 -28.95 14.59
CA LEU A 576 -5.31 -29.87 13.63
C LEU A 576 -3.79 -29.92 13.84
N VAL A 577 -3.23 -31.13 13.97
CA VAL A 577 -1.78 -31.35 14.03
C VAL A 577 -1.31 -31.98 12.74
N LEU A 578 -0.68 -31.19 11.88
CA LEU A 578 -0.45 -31.58 10.48
C LEU A 578 1.00 -32.05 10.27
N TYR A 579 1.17 -33.35 10.05
CA TYR A 579 2.43 -33.94 9.61
C TYR A 579 2.44 -34.15 8.10
N PHE A 580 3.49 -33.67 7.44
CA PHE A 580 3.66 -33.86 6.00
C PHE A 580 5.12 -33.79 5.58
N LYS A 581 5.37 -34.14 4.32
CA LYS A 581 6.71 -34.20 3.73
C LYS A 581 6.77 -33.41 2.44
N ILE A 582 7.78 -32.56 2.31
CA ILE A 582 8.15 -31.90 1.05
C ILE A 582 9.52 -32.43 0.64
N ASP A 583 9.59 -33.15 -0.46
CA ASP A 583 10.76 -33.93 -0.87
C ASP A 583 11.25 -34.88 0.25
N GLN A 584 12.42 -34.62 0.87
CA GLN A 584 12.92 -35.39 2.02
C GLN A 584 12.63 -34.72 3.37
N VAL A 585 12.18 -33.47 3.38
CA VAL A 585 11.99 -32.65 4.58
C VAL A 585 10.64 -32.96 5.22
N LYS A 586 10.65 -33.35 6.50
CA LYS A 586 9.49 -33.70 7.32
C LYS A 586 9.13 -32.52 8.21
N ILE A 587 7.86 -32.13 8.16
CA ILE A 587 7.36 -30.91 8.80
C ILE A 587 6.14 -31.26 9.64
N LEU A 588 6.07 -30.67 10.83
CA LEU A 588 4.96 -30.80 11.76
C LEU A 588 4.45 -29.41 12.16
N MET A 589 3.17 -29.16 11.93
CA MET A 589 2.47 -27.94 12.37
C MET A 589 1.55 -28.30 13.52
N MET A 590 1.74 -27.64 14.68
CA MET A 590 1.05 -28.02 15.90
C MET A 590 -0.24 -27.25 16.19
N GLY A 591 -0.58 -26.20 15.41
CA GLY A 591 -1.65 -25.28 15.79
C GLY A 591 -1.41 -24.76 17.21
N ASP A 592 -2.45 -24.76 18.05
CA ASP A 592 -2.38 -24.28 19.43
C ASP A 592 -2.53 -25.37 20.50
N VAL A 593 -2.21 -26.63 20.12
CA VAL A 593 -2.38 -27.78 21.00
C VAL A 593 -1.54 -27.67 22.31
N PRO A 594 -2.12 -28.06 23.46
CA PRO A 594 -1.41 -28.08 24.73
C PRO A 594 -0.50 -29.30 24.91
N LYS A 595 0.32 -29.28 25.97
CA LYS A 595 1.23 -30.37 26.37
C LYS A 595 0.56 -31.75 26.48
N SER A 596 -0.72 -31.80 26.82
CA SER A 596 -1.47 -33.05 26.91
C SER A 596 -1.58 -33.75 25.56
N VAL A 597 -1.83 -33.00 24.48
CA VAL A 597 -1.87 -33.51 23.10
C VAL A 597 -0.48 -33.95 22.66
N GLU A 598 0.55 -33.16 22.95
CA GLU A 598 1.95 -33.48 22.63
C GLU A 598 2.37 -34.84 23.20
N ARG A 599 2.05 -35.12 24.46
CA ARG A 599 2.34 -36.42 25.11
C ARG A 599 1.62 -37.58 24.43
N ARG A 600 0.37 -37.40 23.98
CA ARG A 600 -0.34 -38.45 23.23
C ARG A 600 0.30 -38.71 21.87
N ILE A 601 0.79 -37.67 21.20
CA ILE A 601 1.52 -37.84 19.94
C ILE A 601 2.81 -38.66 20.16
N ILE A 602 3.48 -38.51 21.30
CA ILE A 602 4.61 -39.37 21.69
C ILE A 602 4.18 -40.83 21.83
N GLU A 603 3.03 -41.10 22.44
CA GLU A 603 2.55 -42.46 22.69
C GLU A 603 2.10 -43.18 21.41
N GLN A 604 1.47 -42.45 20.49
CA GLN A 604 0.82 -43.03 19.31
C GLN A 604 1.73 -43.10 18.09
N TYR A 605 2.69 -42.19 17.97
CA TYR A 605 3.46 -42.02 16.74
C TYR A 605 4.96 -42.09 17.01
N ASP A 606 5.67 -42.68 16.04
CA ASP A 606 7.13 -42.71 16.00
C ASP A 606 7.59 -42.29 14.60
N PHE A 607 8.09 -41.07 14.49
CA PHE A 607 8.59 -40.48 13.25
C PHE A 607 9.75 -39.53 13.54
N SER A 608 10.51 -39.17 12.51
CA SER A 608 11.53 -38.13 12.62
C SER A 608 11.01 -36.80 12.08
N LEU A 609 11.59 -35.69 12.54
CA LEU A 609 11.13 -34.36 12.22
C LEU A 609 12.30 -33.44 11.85
N ASP A 610 12.16 -32.65 10.79
CA ASP A 610 13.18 -31.65 10.40
C ASP A 610 12.75 -30.25 10.85
N ILE A 611 11.48 -29.88 10.64
CA ILE A 611 10.93 -28.57 11.00
C ILE A 611 9.67 -28.74 11.86
N LEU A 612 9.66 -28.11 13.03
CA LEU A 612 8.52 -28.04 13.93
C LEU A 612 7.99 -26.60 14.03
N LYS A 613 6.72 -26.35 13.71
CA LYS A 613 6.04 -25.15 14.25
C LYS A 613 5.54 -25.48 15.64
N ILE A 614 6.08 -24.80 16.64
CA ILE A 614 5.75 -25.03 18.05
C ILE A 614 4.29 -24.65 18.32
N GLY A 615 3.61 -25.39 19.20
CA GLY A 615 2.23 -25.11 19.57
C GLY A 615 2.04 -23.77 20.28
N HIS A 616 0.89 -23.14 20.07
CA HIS A 616 0.37 -22.05 20.90
C HIS A 616 1.33 -20.87 21.02
N HIS A 617 1.92 -20.45 19.89
CA HIS A 617 2.84 -19.31 19.82
C HIS A 617 4.05 -19.40 20.76
N GLY A 618 4.38 -20.60 21.25
CA GLY A 618 5.41 -20.82 22.27
C GLY A 618 4.95 -20.56 23.72
N SER A 619 3.65 -20.66 24.01
CA SER A 619 3.07 -20.57 25.36
C SER A 619 3.63 -21.64 26.29
N LYS A 620 3.66 -21.33 27.60
CA LYS A 620 4.00 -22.28 28.67
C LYS A 620 3.05 -23.49 28.78
N THR A 621 1.86 -23.40 28.19
CA THR A 621 0.85 -24.48 28.14
C THR A 621 1.11 -25.50 27.02
N SER A 622 2.07 -25.23 26.14
CA SER A 622 2.55 -26.10 25.04
C SER A 622 4.07 -26.32 25.17
N SER A 623 4.72 -26.99 24.22
CA SER A 623 6.18 -27.23 24.22
C SER A 623 6.67 -28.12 25.37
N ASP A 624 6.07 -29.29 25.54
CA ASP A 624 6.50 -30.29 26.52
C ASP A 624 7.94 -30.73 26.25
N LYS A 625 8.77 -30.70 27.30
CA LYS A 625 10.19 -31.06 27.21
C LYS A 625 10.40 -32.49 26.70
N SER A 626 9.53 -33.43 27.08
CA SER A 626 9.64 -34.83 26.61
C SER A 626 9.31 -34.96 25.12
N PHE A 627 8.34 -34.17 24.63
CA PHE A 627 7.99 -34.11 23.21
C PHE A 627 9.16 -33.57 22.37
N LEU A 628 9.69 -32.42 22.77
CA LEU A 628 10.82 -31.79 22.09
C LEU A 628 12.07 -32.68 22.12
N ALA A 629 12.34 -33.34 23.25
CA ALA A 629 13.47 -34.26 23.38
C ALA A 629 13.31 -35.52 22.50
N LYS A 630 12.09 -36.08 22.40
CA LYS A 630 11.84 -37.27 21.55
C LYS A 630 12.04 -36.96 20.07
N TYR A 631 11.43 -35.89 19.57
CA TYR A 631 11.42 -35.59 18.14
C TYR A 631 12.63 -34.78 17.66
N ASN A 632 13.28 -34.03 18.56
CA ASN A 632 14.51 -33.26 18.37
C ASN A 632 14.66 -32.64 16.95
N PRO A 633 13.75 -31.73 16.55
CA PRO A 633 13.75 -31.18 15.21
C PRO A 633 15.01 -30.37 14.94
N GLN A 634 15.45 -30.32 13.68
CA GLN A 634 16.56 -29.45 13.28
C GLN A 634 16.21 -27.97 13.49
N TYR A 635 14.97 -27.57 13.17
CA TYR A 635 14.48 -26.21 13.36
C TYR A 635 13.13 -26.18 14.03
N ALA A 636 12.99 -25.32 15.03
CA ALA A 636 11.73 -24.96 15.64
C ALA A 636 11.30 -23.54 15.24
N ILE A 637 10.03 -23.36 14.90
CA ILE A 637 9.45 -22.08 14.50
C ILE A 637 8.42 -21.65 15.50
N ILE A 638 8.55 -20.40 15.94
CA ILE A 638 7.62 -19.72 16.84
C ILE A 638 6.99 -18.58 16.04
N SER A 639 5.66 -18.60 15.92
CA SER A 639 4.91 -17.45 15.41
C SER A 639 4.43 -16.65 16.62
N SER A 640 4.90 -15.41 16.80
CA SER A 640 4.41 -14.56 17.88
C SER A 640 4.60 -13.09 17.55
N GLY A 641 3.74 -12.23 18.08
CA GLY A 641 3.76 -10.80 17.80
C GLY A 641 4.74 -10.03 18.70
N ARG A 642 5.28 -8.93 18.19
CA ARG A 642 6.10 -7.99 18.99
C ARG A 642 5.23 -7.30 20.05
N ASN A 643 5.74 -7.19 21.28
CA ASN A 643 5.03 -6.55 22.40
C ASN A 643 3.60 -7.09 22.58
N ASN A 644 3.40 -8.39 22.36
CA ASN A 644 2.10 -9.03 22.53
C ASN A 644 1.72 -9.07 24.01
N ARG A 645 0.41 -9.03 24.31
CA ARG A 645 -0.11 -8.99 25.69
C ARG A 645 0.11 -10.29 26.47
N TYR A 646 0.39 -11.39 25.78
CA TYR A 646 0.57 -12.72 26.36
C TYR A 646 2.01 -12.98 26.81
N ASN A 647 2.94 -12.08 26.47
CA ASN A 647 4.39 -12.28 26.64
C ASN A 647 4.88 -13.58 25.99
N HIS A 648 4.30 -13.95 24.84
CA HIS A 648 4.76 -15.07 24.02
C HIS A 648 6.00 -14.68 23.21
N PRO A 649 6.95 -15.61 22.99
CA PRO A 649 7.02 -16.94 23.57
C PRO A 649 7.35 -16.88 25.07
N ALA A 650 6.84 -17.84 25.82
CA ALA A 650 7.11 -17.93 27.25
C ALA A 650 8.62 -18.21 27.51
N PRO A 651 9.25 -17.60 28.52
CA PRO A 651 10.64 -17.85 28.87
C PRO A 651 10.97 -19.34 29.04
N GLU A 652 10.08 -20.11 29.67
CA GLU A 652 10.26 -21.54 29.93
C GLU A 652 10.34 -22.36 28.63
N THR A 653 9.60 -21.95 27.59
CA THR A 653 9.66 -22.57 26.26
C THR A 653 11.03 -22.33 25.62
N ILE A 654 11.54 -21.11 25.73
CA ILE A 654 12.86 -20.75 25.18
C ILE A 654 13.98 -21.48 25.91
N GLU A 655 13.93 -21.53 27.25
CA GLU A 655 14.88 -22.30 28.06
C GLU A 655 14.88 -23.77 27.67
N THR A 656 13.71 -24.39 27.48
CA THR A 656 13.60 -25.78 27.06
C THR A 656 14.26 -26.04 25.70
N LEU A 657 14.07 -25.15 24.71
CA LEU A 657 14.70 -25.26 23.39
C LEU A 657 16.21 -25.13 23.48
N GLN A 658 16.71 -24.21 24.30
CA GLN A 658 18.14 -23.99 24.53
C GLN A 658 18.79 -25.19 25.22
N GLU A 659 18.17 -25.72 26.28
CA GLU A 659 18.64 -26.92 27.00
C GLU A 659 18.78 -28.14 26.09
N LEU A 660 17.85 -28.30 25.13
CA LEU A 660 17.85 -29.39 24.16
C LEU A 660 18.70 -29.11 22.92
N ASN A 661 19.36 -27.95 22.83
CA ASN A 661 20.13 -27.49 21.66
C ASN A 661 19.33 -27.48 20.35
N ILE A 662 18.02 -27.21 20.42
CA ILE A 662 17.15 -27.08 19.25
C ILE A 662 17.30 -25.67 18.69
N SER A 663 17.68 -25.54 17.42
CA SER A 663 17.74 -24.24 16.75
C SER A 663 16.33 -23.70 16.54
N TYR A 664 16.05 -22.48 16.99
CA TYR A 664 14.72 -21.87 16.85
C TYR A 664 14.75 -20.50 16.19
N PHE A 665 13.66 -20.16 15.50
CA PHE A 665 13.42 -18.83 14.94
C PHE A 665 12.04 -18.34 15.31
N ASN A 666 11.94 -17.04 15.62
CA ASN A 666 10.70 -16.38 15.95
C ASN A 666 10.36 -15.28 14.94
N THR A 667 9.11 -15.22 14.49
CA THR A 667 8.61 -14.17 13.58
C THR A 667 8.72 -12.76 14.17
N GLN A 668 8.66 -12.59 15.50
CA GLN A 668 8.85 -11.28 16.14
C GLN A 668 10.24 -10.68 15.84
N ASP A 669 11.28 -11.53 15.76
CA ASP A 669 12.67 -11.10 15.57
C ASP A 669 13.14 -11.21 14.12
N LYS A 670 12.65 -12.24 13.41
CA LYS A 670 13.08 -12.58 12.06
C LYS A 670 12.11 -12.13 10.97
N GLY A 671 10.94 -11.62 11.35
CA GLY A 671 9.80 -11.42 10.46
C GLY A 671 9.42 -12.73 9.75
N THR A 672 9.06 -12.67 8.47
CA THR A 672 8.76 -13.90 7.72
C THR A 672 9.99 -14.80 7.63
N ILE A 673 9.81 -16.08 7.96
CA ILE A 673 10.84 -17.12 7.84
C ILE A 673 10.54 -17.97 6.62
N VAL A 674 11.52 -18.13 5.73
CA VAL A 674 11.33 -18.84 4.44
C VAL A 674 12.32 -19.98 4.30
N TYR A 675 11.79 -21.19 4.19
CA TYR A 675 12.55 -22.38 3.82
C TYR A 675 12.41 -22.61 2.31
N THR A 676 13.54 -22.66 1.61
CA THR A 676 13.61 -23.16 0.23
C THR A 676 14.04 -24.62 0.25
N ILE A 677 13.24 -25.50 -0.33
CA ILE A 677 13.44 -26.95 -0.33
C ILE A 677 13.67 -27.43 -1.76
N LYS A 678 14.72 -28.23 -1.93
CA LYS A 678 14.99 -29.01 -3.14
C LYS A 678 15.73 -30.26 -2.71
N ASP A 679 15.04 -31.39 -2.71
CA ASP A 679 15.46 -32.64 -2.07
C ASP A 679 15.57 -32.52 -0.54
N LYS A 680 16.38 -31.58 -0.04
CA LYS A 680 16.55 -31.20 1.36
C LYS A 680 16.35 -29.68 1.54
N ILE A 681 16.48 -29.19 2.78
CA ILE A 681 16.52 -27.75 3.06
C ILE A 681 17.75 -27.15 2.36
N LYS A 682 17.52 -26.31 1.36
CA LYS A 682 18.56 -25.66 0.56
C LYS A 682 18.99 -24.32 1.14
N LYS A 683 18.02 -23.54 1.66
CA LYS A 683 18.25 -22.19 2.18
C LYS A 683 17.17 -21.79 3.17
N VAL A 684 17.56 -21.01 4.18
CA VAL A 684 16.65 -20.27 5.08
C VAL A 684 16.85 -18.78 4.88
N ASN A 685 15.77 -18.02 4.68
CA ASN A 685 15.81 -16.55 4.61
C ASN A 685 14.90 -15.93 5.67
N PHE A 686 15.23 -14.71 6.08
CA PHE A 686 14.49 -13.92 7.06
C PHE A 686 14.16 -12.54 6.49
N PHE A 687 13.07 -11.95 6.99
CA PHE A 687 12.60 -10.61 6.62
C PHE A 687 12.42 -9.78 7.90
N PRO A 688 13.52 -9.43 8.58
CA PRO A 688 13.46 -8.81 9.90
C PRO A 688 12.80 -7.42 9.87
N PRO A 689 12.26 -6.97 11.01
CA PRO A 689 11.62 -5.67 11.16
C PRO A 689 12.57 -4.47 11.00
#